data_AF-A0A842T8A7-F1
#
_entry.id   AF-A0A842T8A7-F1
#
_cell.length_a   1.000
_cell.length_b   1.000
_cell.length_c   1.000
_cell.angle_alpha   90.00
_cell.angle_beta   90.00
_cell.angle_gamma   90.00
#
_symmetry.space_group_name_H-M   'P 1'
#
loop_
_entity.id
_entity.type
_entity.pdbx_description
1 polymer ?
#
loop_
_entity_poly.entity_id
_entity_poly.type
_entity_poly.pdbx_seq_one_letter_code
_entity_poly.pdbx_strand_id
1 'polypeptide(L)'
;MTNVMEVPEKEWDLEIDLENIAQAIETKDYDQALELAQRGLKTAEEGSRLYTRFQKALREIKISLPQTQKSSREKKPSIIGSFKLTDIKGIGTSTAEKLRDAGISTPEQLSASSTETLSKINGISENSAERFINAARDLLQGHKEFISKSVSKPKMTEKKKSATSKSQFGGLESYITPREQKLKPKPKHIETNKEIDKEIAEEVSKRMEEIGMEVEMSRNSEPNTQIKQEIIQESENEIEDNTIFEEHLEDEISPSIHTTRKYSEFMIPKKTNELNTAKNKHTANSESQELISEEIAEKKDVQDDLKEKDYEKFNQEQKMTKYDSMTEKNDLHFDIDNIPEYIEEDDQESIGPLKTESHLEFRKNKISNKKKSLLKKIRIILQKRGYHILSHLKIDGCDMIAVRLVKITEEESCLVLLPIFADKFGEQYLVAEKGISMLHREPSDEVYGQFLFDWDAFKKVKGIIMREIVQEQEIFETLERYARTPFTLEYNETDKQIYLYSGSNTYTVWISPIYVAHQRVAFREKELPFPYLKALDLHVVGHDYLEALISFMERKFLFLIEYSPTTKNIQSKAQLYNDFLSELRNVSIPMLIITFMLASLIPIIPTLTFGMGVTSFAIYLILLGWRYYLYKQKLHIKPKERTGMGDAELELMHQDFSDDEMRQFIYELFGKNSTYTIKSKNPKSPDNNRKESKEGPISQNQEQEQIQEKVSYTGNKSQVKTRKKEATEKSSKSPITRQILKKYEGLLEE
;
A
#
# COMPACT_ATOMS: atom_id res chain seq x y z
N MET A 1 15.31 61.84 33.22
CA MET A 1 15.69 61.76 31.79
C MET A 1 17.14 61.34 31.75
N THR A 2 17.52 60.50 30.77
CA THR A 2 18.76 59.69 30.62
C THR A 2 18.72 58.31 31.27
N ASN A 3 17.98 57.37 30.67
CA ASN A 3 18.41 55.96 30.61
C ASN A 3 17.70 55.19 29.47
N VAL A 4 17.82 55.67 28.23
CA VAL A 4 17.30 54.98 27.05
C VAL A 4 18.27 55.25 25.91
N MET A 5 19.26 54.36 25.68
CA MET A 5 19.89 54.10 24.37
C MET A 5 21.15 53.19 24.37
N GLU A 6 21.47 52.42 25.42
CA GLU A 6 22.66 51.53 25.40
C GLU A 6 22.37 50.05 25.03
N VAL A 7 21.14 49.71 24.61
CA VAL A 7 20.77 48.31 24.30
C VAL A 7 21.12 47.81 22.87
N PRO A 8 21.39 48.62 21.82
CA PRO A 8 21.51 48.05 20.47
C PRO A 8 22.87 47.40 20.14
N GLU A 9 23.97 47.73 20.83
CA GLU A 9 25.29 47.22 20.44
C GLU A 9 25.48 45.73 20.77
N LYS A 10 25.01 45.28 21.94
CA LYS A 10 25.18 43.88 22.36
C LYS A 10 24.34 42.90 21.55
N GLU A 11 23.16 43.31 21.10
CA GLU A 11 22.31 42.46 20.27
C GLU A 11 22.92 42.29 18.87
N TRP A 12 23.54 43.35 18.34
CA TRP A 12 24.18 43.32 17.03
C TRP A 12 25.38 42.37 17.00
N ASP A 13 26.23 42.38 18.03
CA ASP A 13 27.35 41.45 18.15
C ASP A 13 26.89 39.97 18.18
N LEU A 14 25.76 39.69 18.83
CA LEU A 14 25.17 38.35 18.89
C LEU A 14 24.54 37.91 17.56
N GLU A 15 24.00 38.84 16.77
CA GLU A 15 23.52 38.52 15.42
C GLU A 15 24.66 38.18 14.47
N ILE A 16 25.78 38.91 14.55
CA ILE A 16 27.00 38.61 13.80
C ILE A 16 27.52 37.21 14.16
N ASP A 17 27.47 36.82 15.44
CA ASP A 17 27.85 35.47 15.87
C ASP A 17 26.97 34.37 15.26
N LEU A 18 25.66 34.60 15.08
CA LEU A 18 24.76 33.65 14.42
C LEU A 18 25.09 33.48 12.93
N GLU A 19 25.45 34.57 12.24
CA GLU A 19 25.87 34.53 10.84
C GLU A 19 27.20 33.77 10.68
N ASN A 20 28.16 34.03 11.56
CA ASN A 20 29.44 33.32 11.60
C ASN A 20 29.27 31.81 11.89
N ILE A 21 28.30 31.43 12.73
CA ILE A 21 27.98 30.01 12.98
C ILE A 21 27.45 29.35 11.70
N ALA A 22 26.54 30.01 10.98
CA ALA A 22 26.00 29.47 9.73
C ALA A 22 27.11 29.25 8.68
N GLN A 23 28.02 30.23 8.55
CA GLN A 23 29.18 30.13 7.67
C GLN A 23 30.12 28.98 8.09
N ALA A 24 30.39 28.82 9.39
CA ALA A 24 31.24 27.74 9.91
C ALA A 24 30.63 26.34 9.69
N ILE A 25 29.29 26.20 9.76
CA ILE A 25 28.60 24.95 9.41
C ILE A 25 28.75 24.65 7.91
N GLU A 26 28.64 25.67 7.05
CA GLU A 26 28.78 25.53 5.60
C GLU A 26 30.21 25.11 5.20
N THR A 27 31.23 25.68 5.84
CA THR A 27 32.64 25.31 5.63
C THR A 27 33.05 24.02 6.34
N LYS A 28 32.13 23.38 7.09
CA LYS A 28 32.36 22.18 7.91
C LYS A 28 33.38 22.36 9.04
N ASP A 29 33.59 23.59 9.50
CA ASP A 29 34.38 23.90 10.69
C ASP A 29 33.49 23.82 11.95
N TYR A 30 33.13 22.59 12.33
CA TYR A 30 32.19 22.35 13.42
C TYR A 30 32.72 22.75 14.79
N ASP A 31 34.05 22.81 14.97
CA ASP A 31 34.66 23.21 16.23
C ASP A 31 34.47 24.72 16.45
N GLN A 32 34.74 25.53 15.41
CA GLN A 32 34.48 26.97 15.45
C GLN A 32 32.98 27.28 15.62
N ALA A 33 32.11 26.57 14.89
CA ALA A 33 30.66 26.72 15.03
C ALA A 33 30.19 26.42 16.46
N LEU A 34 30.73 25.35 17.08
CA LEU A 34 30.38 24.94 18.45
C LEU A 34 30.83 25.97 19.48
N GLU A 35 32.05 26.52 19.34
CA GLU A 35 32.59 27.55 20.24
C GLU A 35 31.76 28.83 20.18
N LEU A 36 31.49 29.34 18.98
CA LEU A 36 30.66 30.54 18.77
C LEU A 36 29.25 30.34 19.34
N ALA A 37 28.63 29.17 19.10
CA ALA A 37 27.28 28.90 19.59
C ALA A 37 27.22 28.80 21.12
N GLN A 38 28.25 28.24 21.77
CA GLN A 38 28.36 28.22 23.24
C GLN A 38 28.63 29.62 23.83
N ARG A 39 29.44 30.43 23.16
CA ARG A 39 29.71 31.82 23.56
C ARG A 39 28.45 32.67 23.48
N GLY A 40 27.74 32.59 22.36
CA GLY A 40 26.47 33.29 22.15
C GLY A 40 25.41 32.87 23.18
N LEU A 41 25.32 31.58 23.50
CA LEU A 41 24.37 31.08 24.52
C LEU A 41 24.67 31.61 25.94
N LYS A 42 25.94 31.78 26.30
CA LYS A 42 26.34 32.35 27.60
C LYS A 42 26.09 33.86 27.69
N THR A 43 26.10 34.54 26.55
CA THR A 43 26.04 36.01 26.48
C THR A 43 24.61 36.49 26.27
N ALA A 44 23.78 35.72 25.56
CA ALA A 44 22.37 36.00 25.38
C ALA A 44 21.60 35.79 26.70
N GLU A 45 20.70 36.72 27.02
CA GLU A 45 19.84 36.60 28.20
C GLU A 45 18.88 35.40 28.06
N GLU A 46 18.72 34.61 29.11
CA GLU A 46 17.81 33.46 29.13
C GLU A 46 16.36 33.93 28.82
N GLY A 47 15.72 33.30 27.84
CA GLY A 47 14.38 33.69 27.37
C GLY A 47 14.37 34.71 26.22
N SER A 48 15.51 35.30 25.86
CA SER A 48 15.61 36.16 24.68
C SER A 48 15.45 35.37 23.36
N ARG A 49 15.00 36.06 22.31
CA ARG A 49 14.87 35.46 20.96
C ARG A 49 16.22 34.93 20.45
N LEU A 50 17.32 35.63 20.75
CA LEU A 50 18.67 35.24 20.36
C LEU A 50 19.12 33.97 21.08
N TYR A 51 18.81 33.82 22.37
CA TYR A 51 19.09 32.61 23.14
C TYR A 51 18.47 31.35 22.49
N THR A 52 17.21 31.44 22.05
CA THR A 52 16.53 30.34 21.33
C THR A 52 17.20 30.03 19.99
N ARG A 53 17.69 31.03 19.26
CA ARG A 53 18.43 30.83 18.00
C ARG A 53 19.78 30.14 18.23
N PHE A 54 20.53 30.52 19.27
CA PHE A 54 21.77 29.83 19.64
C PHE A 54 21.53 28.38 20.09
N GLN A 55 20.45 28.11 20.84
CA GLN A 55 20.08 26.73 21.19
C GLN A 55 19.74 25.87 19.97
N LYS A 56 19.09 26.46 18.96
CA LYS A 56 18.78 25.80 17.70
C LYS A 56 20.08 25.51 16.92
N ALA A 57 20.96 26.49 16.78
CA ALA A 57 22.25 26.33 16.12
C ALA A 57 23.10 25.22 16.79
N LEU A 58 23.15 25.17 18.13
CA LEU A 58 23.82 24.10 18.87
C LEU A 58 23.27 22.69 18.58
N ARG A 59 21.96 22.57 18.36
CA ARG A 59 21.34 21.29 17.99
C ARG A 59 21.73 20.88 16.58
N GLU A 60 21.72 21.82 15.64
CA GLU A 60 22.12 21.57 14.25
C GLU A 60 23.59 21.15 14.16
N ILE A 61 24.50 21.83 14.87
CA ILE A 61 25.93 21.46 14.92
C ILE A 61 26.09 20.03 15.48
N LYS A 62 25.36 19.66 16.54
CA LYS A 62 25.41 18.31 17.13
C LYS A 62 24.92 17.20 16.18
N ILE A 63 23.98 17.51 15.30
CA ILE A 63 23.48 16.57 14.29
C ILE A 63 24.46 16.45 13.12
N SER A 64 25.08 17.56 12.74
CA SER A 64 25.98 17.65 11.58
C SER A 64 27.43 17.24 11.87
N LEU A 65 27.84 17.22 13.14
CA LEU A 65 29.12 16.68 13.57
C LEU A 65 29.26 15.25 13.00
N PRO A 66 30.20 15.01 12.08
CA PRO A 66 30.46 13.66 11.61
C PRO A 66 30.71 12.82 12.86
N GLN A 67 30.12 11.63 12.94
CA GLN A 67 30.45 10.70 14.01
C GLN A 67 31.89 10.21 13.76
N THR A 68 32.86 11.09 13.98
CA THR A 68 34.28 10.84 13.90
C THR A 68 34.57 9.85 15.01
N GLN A 69 34.63 8.59 14.59
CA GLN A 69 35.24 7.44 15.24
C GLN A 69 35.77 7.76 16.63
N LYS A 70 34.88 7.71 17.62
CA LYS A 70 35.27 7.57 19.02
C LYS A 70 35.95 6.22 19.14
N SER A 71 37.25 6.28 18.94
CA SER A 71 38.21 5.19 19.07
C SER A 71 38.07 4.52 20.44
N SER A 72 38.02 3.19 20.37
CA SER A 72 38.33 2.22 21.41
C SER A 72 37.29 1.97 22.52
N ARG A 73 36.79 0.72 22.49
CA ARG A 73 36.02 0.00 23.52
C ARG A 73 34.62 0.52 23.85
N GLU A 74 33.66 0.15 23.02
CA GLU A 74 32.50 -0.60 23.51
C GLU A 74 31.85 -1.35 22.34
N LYS A 75 31.77 -2.67 22.47
CA LYS A 75 31.33 -3.59 21.42
C LYS A 75 29.85 -3.34 21.10
N LYS A 76 29.57 -3.02 19.83
CA LYS A 76 28.23 -3.08 19.23
C LYS A 76 27.58 -4.44 19.53
N PRO A 77 26.32 -4.49 20.00
CA PRO A 77 25.59 -5.75 20.13
C PRO A 77 25.37 -6.35 18.74
N SER A 78 25.99 -7.50 18.47
CA SER A 78 25.78 -8.27 17.25
C SER A 78 24.34 -8.77 17.19
N ILE A 79 23.72 -8.69 16.02
CA ILE A 79 22.35 -9.14 15.66
C ILE A 79 22.25 -10.68 15.63
N ILE A 80 23.12 -11.37 16.37
CA ILE A 80 23.00 -12.80 16.64
C ILE A 80 22.08 -12.88 17.85
N GLY A 81 20.93 -13.54 17.69
CA GLY A 81 19.86 -13.60 18.69
C GLY A 81 20.37 -13.79 20.11
N SER A 82 19.71 -13.15 21.08
CA SER A 82 20.13 -13.06 22.48
C SER A 82 20.15 -14.42 23.18
N PHE A 83 21.11 -15.28 22.85
CA PHE A 83 21.36 -16.52 23.54
C PHE A 83 21.85 -16.19 24.95
N LYS A 84 21.21 -16.80 25.95
CA LYS A 84 21.62 -16.69 27.34
C LYS A 84 22.69 -17.74 27.61
N LEU A 85 23.59 -17.48 28.55
CA LEU A 85 24.59 -18.47 28.98
C LEU A 85 23.96 -19.80 29.45
N THR A 86 22.72 -19.75 29.94
CA THR A 86 21.93 -20.92 30.36
C THR A 86 21.47 -21.81 29.21
N ASP A 87 21.53 -21.33 27.97
CA ASP A 87 21.14 -22.11 26.79
C ASP A 87 22.28 -23.08 26.38
N ILE A 88 23.47 -22.91 26.95
CA ILE A 88 24.64 -23.75 26.70
C ILE A 88 24.55 -25.01 27.56
N LYS A 89 24.56 -26.18 26.91
CA LYS A 89 24.47 -27.48 27.57
C LYS A 89 25.59 -27.64 28.63
N GLY A 90 25.18 -27.83 29.88
CA GLY A 90 26.09 -28.00 31.03
C GLY A 90 26.28 -26.74 31.88
N ILE A 91 25.71 -25.60 31.49
CA ILE A 91 25.74 -24.36 32.27
C ILE A 91 24.37 -24.12 32.91
N GLY A 92 24.25 -24.41 34.20
CA GLY A 92 23.09 -24.03 35.01
C GLY A 92 23.11 -22.56 35.41
N THR A 93 22.03 -22.08 36.05
CA THR A 93 21.90 -20.69 36.53
C THR A 93 23.05 -20.28 37.45
N SER A 94 23.47 -21.15 38.37
CA SER A 94 24.57 -20.89 39.31
C SER A 94 25.93 -20.74 38.61
N THR A 95 26.20 -21.56 37.59
CA THR A 95 27.43 -21.43 36.78
C THR A 95 27.37 -20.19 35.90
N ALA A 96 26.20 -19.84 35.36
CA ALA A 96 26.01 -18.64 34.56
C ALA A 96 26.25 -17.35 35.37
N GLU A 97 25.84 -17.30 36.64
CA GLU A 97 26.14 -16.19 37.54
C GLU A 97 27.65 -16.04 37.79
N LYS A 98 28.35 -17.14 38.10
CA LYS A 98 29.81 -17.13 38.27
C LYS A 98 30.56 -16.63 37.03
N LEU A 99 30.07 -16.99 35.84
CA LEU A 99 30.64 -16.51 34.57
C LEU A 99 30.40 -15.01 34.39
N ARG A 100 29.21 -14.50 34.75
CA ARG A 100 28.91 -13.07 34.70
C ARG A 100 29.74 -12.27 35.69
N ASP A 101 29.94 -12.78 36.90
CA ASP A 101 30.80 -12.16 37.92
C ASP A 101 32.26 -12.07 37.44
N ALA A 102 32.69 -13.02 36.60
CA ALA A 102 33.98 -13.00 35.93
C ALA A 102 34.02 -12.13 34.66
N GLY A 103 32.96 -11.38 34.35
CA GLY A 103 32.87 -10.48 33.19
C GLY A 103 32.49 -11.16 31.88
N ILE A 104 32.07 -12.42 31.90
CA ILE A 104 31.61 -13.18 30.73
C ILE A 104 30.09 -13.26 30.76
N SER A 105 29.42 -12.39 30.00
CA SER A 105 27.97 -12.27 29.99
C SER A 105 27.29 -12.90 28.78
N THR A 106 28.03 -13.19 27.71
CA THR A 106 27.48 -13.73 26.45
C THR A 106 28.16 -15.03 25.99
N PRO A 107 27.45 -15.91 25.26
CA PRO A 107 28.03 -17.13 24.67
C PRO A 107 29.25 -16.88 23.76
N GLU A 108 29.29 -15.75 23.06
CA GLU A 108 30.42 -15.35 22.21
C GLU A 108 31.67 -15.09 23.03
N GLN A 109 31.53 -14.35 24.13
CA GLN A 109 32.63 -14.10 25.07
C GLN A 109 33.13 -15.41 25.67
N LEU A 110 32.22 -16.32 26.02
CA LEU A 110 32.59 -17.64 26.54
C LEU A 110 33.34 -18.49 25.50
N SER A 111 32.87 -18.51 24.25
CA SER A 111 33.49 -19.28 23.15
C SER A 111 34.90 -18.81 22.77
N ALA A 112 35.19 -17.52 23.04
CA ALA A 112 36.47 -16.87 22.78
C ALA A 112 37.41 -16.88 23.99
N SER A 113 36.94 -17.31 25.17
CA SER A 113 37.74 -17.41 26.38
C SER A 113 38.67 -18.63 26.34
N SER A 114 39.79 -18.57 27.06
CA SER A 114 40.72 -19.70 27.19
C SER A 114 40.36 -20.61 28.37
N THR A 115 40.76 -21.87 28.31
CA THR A 115 40.57 -22.84 29.42
C THR A 115 41.24 -22.34 30.70
N GLU A 116 42.45 -21.80 30.58
CA GLU A 116 43.20 -21.22 31.71
C GLU A 116 42.42 -20.07 32.38
N THR A 117 41.86 -19.14 31.60
CA THR A 117 41.08 -18.02 32.16
C THR A 117 39.82 -18.48 32.89
N LEU A 118 39.14 -19.51 32.37
CA LEU A 118 37.92 -20.03 32.99
C LEU A 118 38.20 -20.91 34.21
N SER A 119 39.31 -21.64 34.22
CA SER A 119 39.72 -22.49 35.35
C SER A 119 40.04 -21.69 36.63
N LYS A 120 40.36 -20.39 36.50
CA LYS A 120 40.56 -19.48 37.63
C LYS A 120 39.26 -19.10 38.34
N ILE A 121 38.10 -19.39 37.75
CA ILE A 121 36.79 -19.10 38.35
C ILE A 121 36.44 -20.22 39.34
N ASN A 122 36.21 -19.86 40.60
CA ASN A 122 35.96 -20.81 41.68
C ASN A 122 34.79 -21.77 41.38
N GLY A 123 35.12 -23.06 41.25
CA GLY A 123 34.17 -24.13 40.98
C GLY A 123 34.01 -24.49 39.50
N ILE A 124 34.89 -24.01 38.61
CA ILE A 124 35.01 -24.48 37.22
C ILE A 124 36.36 -25.20 37.07
N SER A 125 36.33 -26.52 36.91
CA SER A 125 37.54 -27.29 36.60
C SER A 125 38.00 -27.02 35.16
N GLU A 126 39.29 -27.26 34.85
CA GLU A 126 39.82 -27.12 33.49
C GLU A 126 39.04 -27.95 32.46
N ASN A 127 38.69 -29.20 32.82
CA ASN A 127 37.84 -30.07 32.00
C ASN A 127 36.42 -29.50 31.80
N SER A 128 35.86 -28.83 32.81
CA SER A 128 34.55 -28.16 32.69
C SER A 128 34.63 -26.93 31.80
N ALA A 129 35.71 -26.14 31.93
CA ALA A 129 35.96 -24.96 31.11
C ALA A 129 36.05 -25.32 29.62
N GLU A 130 36.80 -26.37 29.28
CA GLU A 130 36.91 -26.86 27.90
C GLU A 130 35.55 -27.28 27.34
N ARG A 131 34.76 -28.03 28.12
CA ARG A 131 33.39 -28.43 27.74
C ARG A 131 32.48 -27.24 27.50
N PHE A 132 32.54 -26.20 28.33
CA PHE A 132 31.73 -24.99 28.19
C PHE A 132 32.10 -24.19 26.94
N ILE A 133 33.40 -24.05 26.66
CA ILE A 133 33.89 -23.37 25.45
C ILE A 133 33.40 -24.09 24.19
N ASN A 134 33.53 -25.42 24.14
CA ASN A 134 33.10 -26.21 22.99
C ASN A 134 31.57 -26.18 22.81
N ALA A 135 30.80 -26.33 23.90
CA ALA A 135 29.34 -26.22 23.84
C ALA A 135 28.86 -24.82 23.40
N ALA A 136 29.57 -23.75 23.78
CA ALA A 136 29.29 -22.40 23.31
C ALA A 136 29.56 -22.26 21.80
N ARG A 137 30.67 -22.84 21.31
CA ARG A 137 31.00 -22.86 19.88
C ARG A 137 29.97 -23.64 19.07
N ASP A 138 29.55 -24.80 19.57
CA ASP A 138 28.54 -25.64 18.91
C ASP A 138 27.19 -24.91 18.80
N LEU A 139 26.77 -24.21 19.87
CA LEU A 139 25.55 -23.39 19.87
C LEU A 139 25.62 -22.26 18.83
N LEU A 140 26.76 -21.57 18.75
CA LEU A 140 26.98 -20.49 17.76
C LEU A 140 27.11 -21.01 16.33
N GLN A 141 27.74 -22.17 16.12
CA GLN A 141 27.89 -22.80 14.81
C GLN A 141 26.55 -23.37 14.31
N GLY A 142 25.78 -24.04 15.17
CA GLY A 142 24.46 -24.55 14.82
C GLY A 142 23.52 -23.44 14.34
N HIS A 143 23.59 -22.25 14.95
CA HIS A 143 22.84 -21.09 14.50
C HIS A 143 23.36 -20.50 13.18
N LYS A 144 24.68 -20.46 12.98
CA LYS A 144 25.26 -20.05 11.68
C LYS A 144 24.87 -20.99 10.55
N GLU A 145 24.87 -22.30 10.80
CA GLU A 145 24.40 -23.28 9.83
C GLU A 145 22.90 -23.18 9.58
N PHE A 146 22.10 -22.90 10.61
CA PHE A 146 20.66 -22.68 10.45
C PHE A 146 20.39 -21.43 9.61
N ILE A 147 21.10 -20.32 9.89
CA ILE A 147 21.02 -19.11 9.07
C ILE A 147 21.51 -19.40 7.65
N SER A 148 22.66 -20.04 7.47
CA SER A 148 23.18 -20.33 6.12
C SER A 148 22.27 -21.26 5.34
N LYS A 149 21.65 -22.27 5.98
CA LYS A 149 20.65 -23.17 5.37
C LYS A 149 19.31 -22.47 5.11
N SER A 150 18.94 -21.47 5.91
CA SER A 150 17.75 -20.63 5.65
C SER A 150 17.97 -19.62 4.51
N VAL A 151 19.23 -19.26 4.23
CA VAL A 151 19.61 -18.31 3.18
C VAL A 151 20.04 -19.02 1.88
N SER A 152 20.48 -20.28 1.92
CA SER A 152 20.76 -21.09 0.74
C SER A 152 19.66 -22.14 0.49
N LYS A 153 18.85 -21.93 -0.56
CA LYS A 153 17.85 -22.87 -1.09
C LYS A 153 18.31 -24.34 -1.04
N PRO A 154 17.53 -25.30 -0.50
CA PRO A 154 17.90 -26.71 -0.60
C PRO A 154 17.52 -27.28 -1.99
N LYS A 155 18.54 -27.72 -2.73
CA LYS A 155 18.43 -28.68 -3.84
C LYS A 155 18.35 -30.08 -3.22
N MET A 156 17.17 -30.71 -3.19
CA MET A 156 17.03 -32.08 -2.66
C MET A 156 17.41 -33.12 -3.73
N THR A 157 18.41 -33.95 -3.40
CA THR A 157 18.58 -35.30 -3.95
C THR A 157 18.06 -36.33 -2.95
N GLU A 158 17.13 -37.16 -3.38
CA GLU A 158 16.59 -38.30 -2.64
C GLU A 158 17.60 -39.45 -2.49
N LYS A 159 17.58 -40.13 -1.35
CA LYS A 159 17.90 -41.57 -1.31
C LYS A 159 17.00 -42.32 -0.33
N LYS A 160 16.33 -43.34 -0.89
CA LYS A 160 15.47 -44.34 -0.24
C LYS A 160 16.26 -45.27 0.70
N LYS A 161 15.65 -45.68 1.83
CA LYS A 161 15.13 -47.06 2.16
C LYS A 161 15.17 -47.39 3.68
N SER A 162 14.01 -47.87 4.15
CA SER A 162 13.72 -48.97 5.12
C SER A 162 14.52 -49.14 6.42
N ALA A 163 13.83 -49.24 7.57
CA ALA A 163 13.47 -50.53 8.19
C ALA A 163 12.87 -50.36 9.62
N THR A 164 12.05 -51.34 9.96
CA THR A 164 11.30 -51.69 11.17
C THR A 164 12.07 -51.65 12.50
N SER A 165 11.44 -51.15 13.57
CA SER A 165 11.68 -51.66 14.94
C SER A 165 10.43 -51.55 15.83
N LYS A 166 10.03 -52.71 16.38
CA LYS A 166 9.04 -52.89 17.44
C LYS A 166 9.49 -52.26 18.76
N SER A 167 8.56 -51.71 19.54
CA SER A 167 8.66 -51.52 21.00
C SER A 167 7.27 -51.07 21.51
N GLN A 168 6.39 -51.97 21.97
CA GLN A 168 6.15 -52.28 23.39
C GLN A 168 5.97 -51.03 24.29
N PHE A 169 4.70 -50.68 24.54
CA PHE A 169 4.10 -50.14 25.78
C PHE A 169 2.60 -49.95 25.42
N GLY A 170 1.58 -50.54 26.05
CA GLY A 170 1.49 -51.09 27.39
C GLY A 170 0.50 -50.27 28.22
N GLY A 171 -0.81 -50.46 27.97
CA GLY A 171 -1.90 -50.25 28.93
C GLY A 171 -2.40 -48.82 29.21
N LEU A 172 -3.61 -48.50 28.76
CA LEU A 172 -4.77 -48.18 29.62
C LEU A 172 -6.01 -47.95 28.73
N GLU A 173 -6.66 -49.04 28.35
CA GLU A 173 -8.09 -49.02 27.99
C GLU A 173 -8.87 -49.41 29.25
N SER A 174 -9.83 -48.57 29.67
CA SER A 174 -11.20 -49.04 29.94
C SER A 174 -12.09 -47.90 30.46
N TYR A 175 -13.35 -47.98 29.99
CA TYR A 175 -14.53 -47.20 30.37
C TYR A 175 -14.67 -45.81 29.72
N ILE A 176 -15.42 -45.75 28.61
CA ILE A 176 -16.75 -45.11 28.56
C ILE A 176 -17.51 -45.68 27.34
N THR A 177 -18.66 -46.29 27.61
CA THR A 177 -19.65 -46.76 26.64
C THR A 177 -20.43 -45.57 26.04
N PRO A 178 -20.80 -45.57 24.75
CA PRO A 178 -21.76 -44.61 24.23
C PRO A 178 -23.17 -45.11 24.57
N ARG A 179 -23.82 -44.45 25.54
CA ARG A 179 -25.23 -44.67 25.86
C ARG A 179 -26.07 -43.88 24.86
N GLU A 180 -26.73 -44.60 23.94
CA GLU A 180 -27.80 -44.06 23.11
C GLU A 180 -28.90 -43.45 24.00
N GLN A 181 -29.14 -42.15 23.84
CA GLN A 181 -30.40 -41.53 24.24
C GLN A 181 -31.06 -40.89 23.02
N LYS A 182 -32.14 -41.54 22.58
CA LYS A 182 -33.13 -41.05 21.64
C LYS A 182 -33.89 -39.89 22.27
N LEU A 183 -33.68 -38.66 21.82
CA LEU A 183 -34.67 -37.59 21.86
C LEU A 183 -34.52 -36.74 20.60
N LYS A 184 -35.43 -36.95 19.64
CA LYS A 184 -35.59 -36.09 18.46
C LYS A 184 -36.44 -34.88 18.85
N PRO A 185 -36.02 -33.64 18.57
CA PRO A 185 -36.95 -32.58 18.25
C PRO A 185 -37.18 -32.52 16.73
N LYS A 186 -38.44 -32.49 16.32
CA LYS A 186 -38.87 -32.27 14.93
C LYS A 186 -38.41 -30.87 14.47
N PRO A 187 -37.89 -30.70 13.25
CA PRO A 187 -37.71 -29.37 12.68
C PRO A 187 -39.09 -28.79 12.35
N LYS A 188 -39.42 -27.63 12.93
CA LYS A 188 -40.52 -26.81 12.45
C LYS A 188 -40.06 -26.12 11.16
N HIS A 189 -40.92 -26.20 10.15
CA HIS A 189 -40.83 -25.41 8.93
C HIS A 189 -40.66 -23.93 9.29
N ILE A 190 -39.59 -23.30 8.78
CA ILE A 190 -39.47 -21.85 8.73
C ILE A 190 -40.24 -21.44 7.48
N GLU A 191 -41.48 -21.00 7.68
CA GLU A 191 -42.22 -20.25 6.67
C GLU A 191 -41.60 -18.87 6.49
N THR A 192 -41.65 -18.43 5.26
CA THR A 192 -40.92 -17.31 4.66
C THR A 192 -41.30 -15.94 5.25
N ASN A 193 -40.29 -15.06 5.40
CA ASN A 193 -40.35 -13.62 5.72
C ASN A 193 -41.21 -12.80 4.71
N LYS A 194 -42.50 -13.09 4.58
CA LYS A 194 -43.46 -12.27 3.81
C LYS A 194 -44.70 -11.88 4.60
N GLU A 195 -45.05 -12.63 5.65
CA GLU A 195 -46.19 -12.27 6.53
C GLU A 195 -45.81 -11.24 7.59
N ILE A 196 -44.58 -11.29 8.12
CA ILE A 196 -44.10 -10.32 9.13
C ILE A 196 -44.01 -8.89 8.53
N ASP A 197 -43.58 -8.76 7.27
CA ASP A 197 -43.53 -7.45 6.59
C ASP A 197 -44.93 -6.89 6.29
N LYS A 198 -45.94 -7.77 6.18
CA LYS A 198 -47.34 -7.37 5.94
C LYS A 198 -48.02 -6.93 7.24
N GLU A 199 -47.75 -7.63 8.34
CA GLU A 199 -48.24 -7.28 9.68
C GLU A 199 -47.64 -5.94 10.16
N ILE A 200 -46.35 -5.70 9.91
CA ILE A 200 -45.69 -4.43 10.22
C ILE A 200 -46.25 -3.29 9.33
N ALA A 201 -46.54 -3.55 8.06
CA ALA A 201 -47.14 -2.55 7.17
C ALA A 201 -48.58 -2.20 7.57
N GLU A 202 -49.39 -3.17 8.01
CA GLU A 202 -50.74 -2.93 8.53
C GLU A 202 -50.72 -2.17 9.87
N GLU A 203 -49.80 -2.50 10.78
CA GLU A 203 -49.62 -1.79 12.06
C GLU A 203 -49.19 -0.32 11.86
N VAL A 204 -48.30 -0.06 10.88
CA VAL A 204 -47.87 1.29 10.51
C VAL A 204 -48.98 2.08 9.83
N SER A 205 -49.76 1.45 8.95
CA SER A 205 -50.91 2.07 8.30
C SER A 205 -51.98 2.46 9.33
N LYS A 206 -52.24 1.60 10.31
CA LYS A 206 -53.21 1.85 11.39
C LYS A 206 -52.77 2.99 12.31
N ARG A 207 -51.48 3.08 12.63
CA ARG A 207 -50.92 4.21 13.40
C ARG A 207 -50.92 5.52 12.62
N MET A 208 -50.78 5.50 11.31
CA MET A 208 -50.89 6.70 10.48
C MET A 208 -52.33 7.22 10.38
N GLU A 209 -53.32 6.33 10.40
CA GLU A 209 -54.74 6.68 10.50
C GLU A 209 -55.09 7.31 11.85
N GLU A 210 -54.52 6.81 12.95
CA GLU A 210 -54.71 7.37 14.31
C GLU A 210 -54.08 8.77 14.49
N ILE A 211 -53.09 9.14 13.68
CA ILE A 211 -52.39 10.44 13.77
C ILE A 211 -53.06 11.53 12.91
N GLY A 212 -54.09 11.20 12.12
CA GLY A 212 -54.90 12.20 11.43
C GLY A 212 -54.15 13.04 10.40
N MET A 213 -53.15 12.46 9.72
CA MET A 213 -52.49 13.09 8.57
C MET A 213 -53.14 12.62 7.27
N GLU A 214 -54.00 13.44 6.68
CA GLU A 214 -54.45 13.26 5.30
C GLU A 214 -53.29 13.60 4.34
N VAL A 215 -52.84 12.61 3.57
CA VAL A 215 -51.94 12.83 2.42
C VAL A 215 -52.78 12.74 1.16
N GLU A 216 -53.11 13.90 0.58
CA GLU A 216 -53.68 13.97 -0.77
C GLU A 216 -52.62 13.54 -1.81
N MET A 217 -52.85 12.39 -2.46
CA MET A 217 -52.15 12.04 -3.69
C MET A 217 -52.94 12.50 -4.91
N SER A 218 -52.47 13.57 -5.56
CA SER A 218 -52.93 13.99 -6.88
C SER A 218 -51.87 13.71 -7.95
N ARG A 219 -52.30 13.06 -9.05
CA ARG A 219 -51.55 12.79 -10.28
C ARG A 219 -51.75 13.92 -11.28
N ASN A 220 -50.70 14.15 -12.09
CA ASN A 220 -50.63 14.87 -13.37
C ASN A 220 -50.71 16.41 -13.35
N SER A 221 -49.58 17.06 -13.67
CA SER A 221 -49.45 17.99 -14.82
C SER A 221 -48.02 18.56 -14.92
N GLU A 222 -47.72 19.09 -16.10
CA GLU A 222 -46.44 19.52 -16.69
C GLU A 222 -45.64 20.58 -15.90
N PRO A 223 -44.32 20.75 -16.16
CA PRO A 223 -43.53 21.76 -15.49
C PRO A 223 -43.75 23.14 -16.13
N ASN A 224 -44.46 24.01 -15.42
CA ASN A 224 -44.60 25.42 -15.78
C ASN A 224 -43.39 26.21 -15.27
N THR A 225 -42.60 26.71 -16.22
CA THR A 225 -41.60 27.77 -16.10
C THR A 225 -42.23 29.05 -15.55
N GLN A 226 -42.11 29.32 -14.24
CA GLN A 226 -42.41 30.66 -13.70
C GLN A 226 -41.70 31.05 -12.39
N ILE A 227 -40.70 30.31 -11.93
CA ILE A 227 -39.89 30.70 -10.75
C ILE A 227 -38.42 30.80 -11.16
N LYS A 228 -38.12 31.79 -12.02
CA LYS A 228 -36.75 32.22 -12.31
C LYS A 228 -36.63 33.70 -12.70
N GLN A 229 -37.70 34.49 -12.53
CA GLN A 229 -37.71 35.92 -12.86
C GLN A 229 -37.81 36.85 -11.64
N GLU A 230 -37.89 36.32 -10.41
CA GLU A 230 -38.04 37.13 -9.20
C GLU A 230 -36.76 37.21 -8.34
N ILE A 231 -35.62 36.72 -8.85
CA ILE A 231 -34.30 36.78 -8.16
C ILE A 231 -33.30 37.66 -8.93
N ILE A 232 -33.71 38.28 -10.04
CA ILE A 232 -32.85 39.17 -10.87
C ILE A 232 -33.34 40.63 -10.85
N GLN A 233 -34.32 41.00 -10.02
CA GLN A 233 -34.83 42.38 -9.94
C GLN A 233 -34.50 43.15 -8.65
N GLU A 234 -33.70 42.60 -7.74
CA GLU A 234 -33.26 43.28 -6.50
C GLU A 234 -31.78 43.67 -6.48
N SER A 235 -31.06 43.60 -7.62
CA SER A 235 -29.64 44.00 -7.70
C SER A 235 -29.35 45.19 -8.62
N GLU A 236 -30.37 45.94 -9.07
CA GLU A 236 -30.19 47.08 -9.99
C GLU A 236 -30.71 48.44 -9.49
N ASN A 237 -31.13 48.55 -8.23
CA ASN A 237 -31.51 49.85 -7.67
C ASN A 237 -30.89 50.03 -6.28
N GLU A 238 -29.61 50.40 -6.24
CA GLU A 238 -29.09 51.34 -5.25
C GLU A 238 -27.64 51.71 -5.59
N ILE A 239 -27.37 53.03 -5.55
CA ILE A 239 -26.07 53.72 -5.66
C ILE A 239 -25.68 54.15 -7.10
N GLU A 240 -26.55 54.94 -7.72
CA GLU A 240 -26.15 56.22 -8.29
C GLU A 240 -25.95 57.21 -7.14
N ASP A 241 -24.71 57.46 -6.74
CA ASP A 241 -24.29 58.71 -6.08
C ASP A 241 -22.76 58.68 -5.94
N ASN A 242 -22.06 59.23 -6.95
CA ASN A 242 -20.77 59.93 -6.80
C ASN A 242 -20.19 60.27 -8.19
N THR A 243 -20.59 61.41 -8.73
CA THR A 243 -19.96 62.06 -9.89
C THR A 243 -19.76 63.54 -9.59
N ILE A 244 -18.73 63.90 -8.82
CA ILE A 244 -18.14 65.25 -8.83
C ILE A 244 -16.64 65.16 -8.48
N PHE A 245 -15.77 65.38 -9.46
CA PHE A 245 -14.56 66.21 -9.45
C PHE A 245 -13.55 65.75 -10.53
N GLU A 246 -13.56 66.40 -11.69
CA GLU A 246 -12.38 66.62 -12.52
C GLU A 246 -11.77 67.98 -12.12
N GLU A 247 -10.48 68.03 -11.79
CA GLU A 247 -9.54 69.01 -12.37
C GLU A 247 -8.10 68.82 -11.88
N HIS A 248 -7.18 68.96 -12.84
CA HIS A 248 -5.77 69.39 -12.71
C HIS A 248 -4.73 68.36 -12.22
N LEU A 249 -3.88 67.88 -13.14
CA LEU A 249 -2.54 68.47 -13.35
C LEU A 249 -1.85 67.85 -14.57
N GLU A 250 -1.48 68.71 -15.51
CA GLU A 250 -0.55 68.45 -16.60
C GLU A 250 0.91 68.46 -16.10
N ASP A 251 1.78 67.93 -16.97
CA ASP A 251 3.18 68.27 -17.19
C ASP A 251 4.33 67.36 -16.69
N GLU A 252 5.08 66.90 -17.71
CA GLU A 252 6.54 66.72 -17.80
C GLU A 252 7.14 65.54 -16.99
N ILE A 253 7.89 64.56 -17.52
CA ILE A 253 9.07 64.59 -18.41
C ILE A 253 9.30 63.18 -19.02
N SER A 254 9.60 63.13 -20.33
CA SER A 254 10.21 62.00 -21.08
C SER A 254 11.75 62.17 -21.16
N PRO A 255 12.56 61.33 -21.85
CA PRO A 255 12.66 59.86 -21.94
C PRO A 255 14.13 59.34 -21.94
N SER A 256 14.33 58.02 -22.00
CA SER A 256 15.33 57.26 -22.81
C SER A 256 15.57 55.88 -22.14
N ILE A 257 15.53 54.75 -22.85
CA ILE A 257 16.65 54.18 -23.62
C ILE A 257 16.11 53.23 -24.71
N HIS A 258 16.62 53.38 -25.92
CA HIS A 258 16.49 52.47 -27.05
C HIS A 258 17.28 51.17 -26.84
N THR A 259 16.80 50.04 -27.37
CA THR A 259 17.58 49.24 -28.34
C THR A 259 16.71 48.27 -29.14
N THR A 260 16.97 48.26 -30.43
CA THR A 260 16.38 47.49 -31.53
C THR A 260 17.17 46.20 -31.81
N ARG A 261 16.49 45.12 -32.22
CA ARG A 261 16.91 44.12 -33.25
C ARG A 261 15.89 42.96 -33.28
N LYS A 262 15.13 42.76 -34.35
CA LYS A 262 15.42 42.24 -35.72
C LYS A 262 14.92 40.79 -35.84
N TYR A 263 13.82 40.65 -36.58
CA TYR A 263 13.40 39.43 -37.26
C TYR A 263 14.41 39.04 -38.35
N SER A 264 14.67 37.75 -38.51
CA SER A 264 15.23 37.18 -39.72
C SER A 264 14.50 35.90 -40.08
N GLU A 265 13.86 35.94 -41.25
CA GLU A 265 13.41 34.83 -42.08
C GLU A 265 14.58 33.86 -42.36
N PHE A 266 14.32 32.55 -42.45
CA PHE A 266 15.07 31.71 -43.40
C PHE A 266 14.24 30.52 -43.88
N MET A 267 14.38 30.29 -45.18
CA MET A 267 13.61 29.43 -46.06
C MET A 267 13.81 27.92 -45.89
N ILE A 268 12.76 27.20 -46.32
CA ILE A 268 12.71 25.79 -46.75
C ILE A 268 13.61 25.55 -47.98
N PRO A 269 14.15 24.34 -48.18
CA PRO A 269 14.14 23.78 -49.53
C PRO A 269 13.46 22.40 -49.60
N LYS A 270 12.37 22.35 -50.37
CA LYS A 270 11.82 21.12 -50.94
C LYS A 270 12.72 20.72 -52.11
N LYS A 271 13.21 19.48 -52.15
CA LYS A 271 13.72 18.86 -53.37
C LYS A 271 12.68 17.90 -53.92
N THR A 272 12.10 18.30 -55.04
CA THR A 272 11.46 17.46 -56.05
C THR A 272 12.53 16.69 -56.83
N ASN A 273 12.22 15.47 -57.26
CA ASN A 273 12.53 14.99 -58.61
C ASN A 273 11.60 13.79 -58.92
N GLU A 274 10.63 14.05 -59.78
CA GLU A 274 10.03 13.06 -60.66
C GLU A 274 11.02 12.76 -61.80
N LEU A 275 11.03 11.55 -62.36
CA LEU A 275 10.49 11.24 -63.69
C LEU A 275 11.11 9.96 -64.32
N ASN A 276 10.24 9.02 -64.72
CA ASN A 276 10.30 8.11 -65.88
C ASN A 276 11.36 6.95 -65.92
N THR A 277 11.12 5.74 -66.46
CA THR A 277 10.05 5.19 -67.33
C THR A 277 10.17 3.66 -67.47
N ALA A 278 9.01 3.03 -67.74
CA ALA A 278 8.78 1.92 -68.70
C ALA A 278 9.11 0.43 -68.41
N LYS A 279 8.04 -0.35 -68.61
CA LYS A 279 7.84 -1.80 -68.80
C LYS A 279 8.87 -2.52 -69.68
N ASN A 280 9.21 -3.79 -69.36
CA ASN A 280 8.75 -4.96 -70.12
C ASN A 280 9.12 -6.33 -69.51
N LYS A 281 8.38 -7.36 -69.97
CA LYS A 281 8.29 -8.76 -69.51
C LYS A 281 9.41 -9.70 -69.99
N HIS A 282 9.57 -10.76 -69.19
CA HIS A 282 9.88 -12.18 -69.49
C HIS A 282 11.32 -12.72 -69.66
N THR A 283 11.47 -13.91 -69.03
CA THR A 283 12.30 -15.10 -69.28
C THR A 283 13.72 -15.23 -68.70
N ALA A 284 13.80 -16.14 -67.72
CA ALA A 284 14.80 -17.20 -67.46
C ALA A 284 16.31 -16.86 -67.51
N ASN A 285 17.01 -17.05 -66.38
CA ASN A 285 17.90 -18.21 -66.21
C ASN A 285 18.35 -18.40 -64.75
N SER A 286 18.51 -19.66 -64.35
CA SER A 286 19.01 -20.11 -63.05
C SER A 286 20.54 -20.12 -63.06
N GLU A 287 21.21 -19.28 -62.26
CA GLU A 287 22.63 -19.45 -61.87
C GLU A 287 23.10 -18.40 -60.85
N SER A 288 22.31 -18.12 -59.80
CA SER A 288 22.69 -17.07 -58.81
C SER A 288 22.28 -17.36 -57.37
N GLN A 289 22.04 -18.63 -57.01
CA GLN A 289 21.64 -19.00 -55.64
C GLN A 289 22.78 -19.48 -54.74
N GLU A 290 24.04 -19.51 -55.20
CA GLU A 290 25.15 -20.00 -54.35
C GLU A 290 26.01 -18.88 -53.75
N LEU A 291 25.97 -17.66 -54.28
CA LEU A 291 26.75 -16.52 -53.78
C LEU A 291 25.99 -15.62 -52.78
N ILE A 292 24.69 -15.83 -52.60
CA ILE A 292 23.85 -15.02 -51.68
C ILE A 292 23.70 -15.71 -50.31
N SER A 293 23.96 -17.01 -50.20
CA SER A 293 23.91 -17.75 -48.93
C SER A 293 25.12 -17.52 -48.02
N GLU A 294 26.29 -17.19 -48.58
CA GLU A 294 27.51 -16.92 -47.79
C GLU A 294 27.52 -15.50 -47.20
N GLU A 295 27.02 -14.51 -47.94
CA GLU A 295 26.93 -13.11 -47.47
C GLU A 295 25.80 -12.89 -46.42
N ILE A 296 24.82 -13.80 -46.36
CA ILE A 296 23.74 -13.77 -45.35
C ILE A 296 24.14 -14.50 -44.06
N ALA A 297 25.09 -15.44 -44.11
CA ALA A 297 25.62 -16.09 -42.92
C ALA A 297 26.59 -15.17 -42.16
N GLU A 298 27.44 -14.43 -42.87
CA GLU A 298 28.45 -13.56 -42.26
C GLU A 298 27.84 -12.26 -41.66
N LYS A 299 26.68 -11.81 -42.16
CA LYS A 299 25.95 -10.66 -41.60
C LYS A 299 25.08 -11.00 -40.40
N LYS A 300 24.84 -12.28 -40.11
CA LYS A 300 24.02 -12.71 -38.96
C LYS A 300 24.83 -12.78 -37.67
N ASP A 301 26.07 -13.26 -37.73
CA ASP A 301 26.94 -13.34 -36.56
C ASP A 301 27.41 -11.96 -36.06
N VAL A 302 27.56 -10.97 -36.97
CA VAL A 302 27.90 -9.59 -36.58
C VAL A 302 26.71 -8.83 -35.99
N GLN A 303 25.47 -9.20 -36.34
CA GLN A 303 24.27 -8.50 -35.87
C GLN A 303 23.78 -8.99 -34.50
N ASP A 304 24.14 -10.21 -34.10
CA ASP A 304 23.83 -10.74 -32.77
C ASP A 304 24.87 -10.26 -31.72
N ASP A 305 26.15 -10.13 -32.09
CA ASP A 305 27.20 -9.53 -31.22
C ASP A 305 26.99 -8.02 -30.95
N LEU A 306 26.43 -7.28 -31.91
CA LEU A 306 26.09 -5.86 -31.74
C LEU A 306 24.85 -5.66 -30.86
N LYS A 307 23.88 -6.58 -30.92
CA LYS A 307 22.70 -6.53 -30.05
C LYS A 307 23.01 -6.91 -28.61
N GLU A 308 23.94 -7.83 -28.37
CA GLU A 308 24.32 -8.21 -27.00
C GLU A 308 25.13 -7.10 -26.30
N LYS A 309 26.01 -6.40 -27.02
CA LYS A 309 26.75 -5.24 -26.49
C LYS A 309 25.88 -4.02 -26.23
N ASP A 310 24.89 -3.75 -27.07
CA ASP A 310 23.95 -2.64 -26.86
C ASP A 310 22.96 -2.95 -25.72
N TYR A 311 22.60 -4.23 -25.52
CA TYR A 311 21.74 -4.65 -24.41
C TYR A 311 22.47 -4.63 -23.05
N GLU A 312 23.75 -4.98 -23.00
CA GLU A 312 24.57 -4.86 -21.78
C GLU A 312 24.86 -3.39 -21.42
N LYS A 313 25.09 -2.52 -22.43
CA LYS A 313 25.30 -1.08 -22.21
C LYS A 313 24.02 -0.38 -21.74
N PHE A 314 22.87 -0.75 -22.29
CA PHE A 314 21.55 -0.27 -21.85
C PHE A 314 21.22 -0.73 -20.41
N ASN A 315 21.60 -1.96 -20.03
CA ASN A 315 21.41 -2.47 -18.66
C ASN A 315 22.42 -1.91 -17.64
N GLN A 316 23.62 -1.50 -18.07
CA GLN A 316 24.58 -0.78 -17.21
C GLN A 316 24.16 0.68 -16.99
N GLU A 317 23.63 1.37 -18.00
CA GLU A 317 23.09 2.73 -17.86
C GLU A 317 21.81 2.76 -17.00
N GLN A 318 20.93 1.76 -17.11
CA GLN A 318 19.76 1.58 -16.23
C GLN A 318 20.14 1.22 -14.78
N LYS A 319 21.28 0.54 -14.54
CA LYS A 319 21.77 0.23 -13.18
C LYS A 319 22.48 1.41 -12.51
N MET A 320 23.10 2.31 -13.28
CA MET A 320 23.75 3.52 -12.75
C MET A 320 22.76 4.66 -12.47
N THR A 321 21.59 4.67 -13.12
CA THR A 321 20.56 5.71 -12.92
C THR A 321 19.53 5.39 -11.82
N LYS A 322 19.58 4.19 -11.22
CA LYS A 322 18.59 3.74 -10.23
C LYS A 322 18.99 3.96 -8.76
N TYR A 323 20.09 4.66 -8.46
CA TYR A 323 20.49 4.91 -7.07
C TYR A 323 21.02 6.31 -6.72
N ASP A 324 20.96 7.31 -7.61
CA ASP A 324 21.51 8.66 -7.35
C ASP A 324 20.53 9.84 -7.50
N SER A 325 19.21 9.63 -7.60
CA SER A 325 18.22 10.72 -7.71
C SER A 325 17.14 10.78 -6.62
N MET A 326 17.38 10.19 -5.44
CA MET A 326 16.49 10.37 -4.29
C MET A 326 17.26 10.80 -3.03
N THR A 327 17.67 12.06 -3.00
CA THR A 327 17.75 12.87 -1.77
C THR A 327 17.91 14.36 -2.12
N GLU A 328 16.95 14.91 -2.87
CA GLU A 328 16.72 16.37 -2.78
C GLU A 328 16.03 16.63 -1.43
N LYS A 329 16.82 17.15 -0.48
CA LYS A 329 16.33 17.59 0.83
C LYS A 329 15.40 18.78 0.62
N ASN A 330 14.10 18.55 0.77
CA ASN A 330 13.16 19.62 1.04
C ASN A 330 13.30 20.02 2.51
N ASP A 331 14.15 21.00 2.79
CA ASP A 331 14.18 21.70 4.06
C ASP A 331 12.91 22.55 4.19
N LEU A 332 11.95 22.08 4.99
CA LEU A 332 10.77 22.83 5.37
C LEU A 332 10.66 22.85 6.89
N HIS A 333 11.10 23.97 7.45
CA HIS A 333 10.93 24.36 8.84
C HIS A 333 9.53 24.97 9.00
N PHE A 334 8.73 24.42 9.92
CA PHE A 334 7.52 25.08 10.43
C PHE A 334 7.51 24.98 11.96
N ASP A 335 7.21 26.13 12.58
CA ASP A 335 7.17 26.34 14.02
C ASP A 335 6.21 25.38 14.71
N ILE A 336 6.77 24.55 15.59
CA ILE A 336 6.04 23.78 16.59
C ILE A 336 6.33 24.51 17.89
N ASP A 337 5.38 25.31 18.39
CA ASP A 337 5.13 25.56 19.81
C ASP A 337 4.05 26.64 19.93
N ASN A 338 2.78 26.22 19.96
CA ASN A 338 1.68 26.93 20.62
C ASN A 338 0.49 25.98 20.75
N ILE A 339 0.48 25.22 21.86
CA ILE A 339 -0.74 24.60 22.39
C ILE A 339 -1.00 25.31 23.72
N PRO A 340 -2.10 26.07 23.87
CA PRO A 340 -2.42 26.66 25.16
C PRO A 340 -2.76 25.53 26.16
N GLU A 341 -2.01 25.49 27.25
CA GLU A 341 -2.28 24.67 28.42
C GLU A 341 -3.54 25.24 29.10
N TYR A 342 -4.67 24.57 28.93
CA TYR A 342 -5.91 24.91 29.65
C TYR A 342 -5.74 24.51 31.12
N ILE A 343 -5.65 25.52 31.99
CA ILE A 343 -5.78 25.38 33.45
C ILE A 343 -7.26 25.60 33.76
N GLU A 344 -7.96 24.54 34.17
CA GLU A 344 -9.25 24.66 34.86
C GLU A 344 -8.96 24.75 36.37
N GLU A 345 -9.07 25.96 36.91
CA GLU A 345 -9.26 26.20 38.34
C GLU A 345 -10.77 26.30 38.59
N ASP A 346 -11.29 25.47 39.51
CA ASP A 346 -12.36 25.88 40.40
C ASP A 346 -12.41 24.93 41.61
N ASP A 347 -11.97 25.46 42.75
CA ASP A 347 -12.15 24.91 44.08
C ASP A 347 -13.56 25.22 44.59
N GLN A 348 -14.35 24.19 44.90
CA GLN A 348 -15.34 24.29 45.98
C GLN A 348 -15.37 23.00 46.81
N GLU A 349 -14.88 23.13 48.05
CA GLU A 349 -15.00 22.16 49.13
C GLU A 349 -16.46 21.92 49.51
N SER A 350 -16.90 20.66 49.49
CA SER A 350 -18.11 20.24 50.19
C SER A 350 -18.13 18.72 50.42
N ILE A 351 -17.78 18.34 51.66
CA ILE A 351 -18.27 17.22 52.50
C ILE A 351 -18.73 15.95 51.76
N GLY A 352 -17.93 14.89 51.89
CA GLY A 352 -17.96 13.69 51.05
C GLY A 352 -19.08 12.67 51.24
N PRO A 353 -19.09 11.68 50.33
CA PRO A 353 -19.15 10.28 50.74
C PRO A 353 -18.18 9.37 49.96
N LEU A 354 -17.81 8.25 50.61
CA LEU A 354 -17.22 7.01 50.05
C LEU A 354 -15.97 7.12 49.15
N LYS A 355 -14.83 6.65 49.69
CA LYS A 355 -13.46 6.54 49.12
C LYS A 355 -13.31 5.77 47.78
N THR A 356 -14.37 5.51 47.04
CA THR A 356 -14.35 4.72 45.80
C THR A 356 -14.07 5.58 44.55
N GLU A 357 -14.38 6.88 44.56
CA GLU A 357 -14.20 7.76 43.37
C GLU A 357 -12.74 8.09 43.08
N SER A 358 -11.90 8.27 44.11
CA SER A 358 -10.46 8.58 43.94
C SER A 358 -9.68 7.52 43.13
N HIS A 359 -10.08 6.25 43.18
CA HIS A 359 -9.44 5.18 42.41
C HIS A 359 -9.80 5.19 40.93
N LEU A 360 -11.03 5.61 40.58
CA LEU A 360 -11.50 5.70 39.19
C LEU A 360 -10.82 6.86 38.46
N GLU A 361 -10.69 8.01 39.12
CA GLU A 361 -9.98 9.17 38.57
C GLU A 361 -8.49 8.90 38.37
N PHE A 362 -7.83 8.29 39.36
CA PHE A 362 -6.43 7.90 39.22
C PHE A 362 -6.22 6.93 38.05
N ARG A 363 -7.16 6.00 37.83
CA ARG A 363 -7.13 5.06 36.69
C ARG A 363 -7.34 5.79 35.36
N LYS A 364 -8.28 6.74 35.27
CA LYS A 364 -8.51 7.57 34.08
C LYS A 364 -7.27 8.40 33.71
N ASN A 365 -6.64 9.05 34.69
CA ASN A 365 -5.44 9.87 34.46
C ASN A 365 -4.25 9.01 33.99
N LYS A 366 -4.04 7.84 34.59
CA LYS A 366 -2.98 6.91 34.17
C LYS A 366 -3.19 6.38 32.75
N ILE A 367 -4.43 6.07 32.36
CA ILE A 367 -4.80 5.65 31.01
C ILE A 367 -4.51 6.77 30.00
N SER A 368 -4.88 8.01 30.33
CA SER A 368 -4.62 9.19 29.51
C SER A 368 -3.12 9.39 29.24
N ASN A 369 -2.27 9.29 30.27
CA ASN A 369 -0.82 9.48 30.12
C ASN A 369 -0.16 8.40 29.25
N LYS A 370 -0.56 7.12 29.40
CA LYS A 370 -0.06 6.03 28.54
C LYS A 370 -0.44 6.22 27.09
N LYS A 371 -1.67 6.66 26.82
CA LYS A 371 -2.15 6.96 25.47
C LYS A 371 -1.38 8.13 24.85
N LYS A 372 -1.20 9.23 25.59
CA LYS A 372 -0.41 10.38 25.15
C LYS A 372 1.03 9.98 24.78
N SER A 373 1.68 9.14 25.61
CA SER A 373 3.02 8.63 25.32
C SER A 373 3.05 7.76 24.04
N LEU A 374 2.04 6.91 23.83
CA LEU A 374 1.94 6.10 22.62
C LEU A 374 1.73 6.97 21.37
N LEU A 375 0.80 7.92 21.42
CA LEU A 375 0.56 8.87 20.31
C LEU A 375 1.82 9.65 19.93
N LYS A 376 2.64 10.05 20.90
CA LYS A 376 3.94 10.69 20.64
C LYS A 376 4.88 9.77 19.86
N LYS A 377 4.96 8.48 20.23
CA LYS A 377 5.78 7.50 19.50
C LYS A 377 5.27 7.27 18.07
N ILE A 378 3.96 7.09 17.92
CA ILE A 378 3.30 6.90 16.61
C ILE A 378 3.59 8.11 15.71
N ARG A 379 3.43 9.34 16.22
CA ARG A 379 3.72 10.58 15.50
C ARG A 379 5.17 10.60 14.98
N ILE A 380 6.15 10.25 15.82
CA ILE A 380 7.56 10.20 15.42
C ILE A 380 7.79 9.19 14.28
N ILE A 381 7.19 8.00 14.36
CA ILE A 381 7.31 6.96 13.33
C ILE A 381 6.71 7.44 12.00
N LEU A 382 5.52 8.03 12.03
CA LEU A 382 4.83 8.55 10.83
C LEU A 382 5.61 9.71 10.19
N GLN A 383 6.05 10.68 10.98
CA GLN A 383 6.85 11.81 10.50
C GLN A 383 8.18 11.36 9.89
N LYS A 384 8.86 10.37 10.51
CA LYS A 384 10.07 9.76 9.96
C LYS A 384 9.83 9.14 8.57
N ARG A 385 8.60 8.69 8.28
CA ARG A 385 8.18 8.15 6.98
C ARG A 385 7.56 9.21 6.05
N GLY A 386 7.66 10.49 6.39
CA GLY A 386 7.17 11.59 5.55
C GLY A 386 5.65 11.77 5.57
N TYR A 387 4.95 11.18 6.53
CA TYR A 387 3.54 11.47 6.75
C TYR A 387 3.37 12.81 7.47
N HIS A 388 2.42 13.61 6.99
CA HIS A 388 1.96 14.82 7.64
C HIS A 388 0.78 14.50 8.56
N ILE A 389 0.79 15.04 9.78
CA ILE A 389 -0.27 14.80 10.76
C ILE A 389 -1.29 15.92 10.69
N LEU A 390 -2.55 15.58 10.45
CA LEU A 390 -3.65 16.54 10.39
C LEU A 390 -4.23 16.75 11.80
N SER A 391 -3.57 17.60 12.58
CA SER A 391 -3.89 17.79 14.01
C SER A 391 -5.16 18.58 14.30
N HIS A 392 -5.63 19.40 13.36
CA HIS A 392 -6.84 20.21 13.50
C HIS A 392 -8.12 19.41 13.28
N LEU A 393 -8.05 18.34 12.48
CA LEU A 393 -9.19 17.49 12.16
C LEU A 393 -9.55 16.59 13.34
N LYS A 394 -10.75 16.78 13.89
CA LYS A 394 -11.33 15.93 14.94
C LYS A 394 -12.42 15.06 14.33
N ILE A 395 -12.12 13.78 14.13
CA ILE A 395 -13.12 12.79 13.75
C ILE A 395 -13.42 11.92 14.96
N ASP A 396 -14.70 11.78 15.31
CA ASP A 396 -15.13 10.97 16.45
C ASP A 396 -14.57 9.55 16.39
N GLY A 397 -13.93 9.16 17.49
CA GLY A 397 -13.28 7.85 17.63
C GLY A 397 -11.89 7.74 17.02
N CYS A 398 -11.48 8.65 16.13
CA CYS A 398 -10.14 8.69 15.54
C CYS A 398 -9.22 9.58 16.39
N ASP A 399 -8.03 9.08 16.74
CA ASP A 399 -7.10 9.86 17.57
C ASP A 399 -6.20 10.79 16.76
N MET A 400 -5.92 10.41 15.52
CA MET A 400 -5.01 11.14 14.64
C MET A 400 -5.23 10.69 13.20
N ILE A 401 -5.17 11.63 12.26
CA ILE A 401 -5.15 11.31 10.82
C ILE A 401 -3.78 11.70 10.28
N ALA A 402 -3.14 10.77 9.60
CA ALA A 402 -1.89 11.02 8.90
C ALA A 402 -2.11 10.93 7.40
N VAL A 403 -1.50 11.84 6.64
CA VAL A 403 -1.59 11.87 5.18
C VAL A 403 -0.20 11.83 4.57
N ARG A 404 -0.05 11.11 3.46
CA ARG A 404 1.14 11.14 2.63
C ARG A 404 0.76 11.14 1.16
N LEU A 405 1.38 12.02 0.40
CA LEU A 405 1.33 12.00 -1.06
C LEU A 405 2.47 11.12 -1.59
N VAL A 406 2.12 10.09 -2.33
CA VAL A 406 3.07 9.14 -2.95
C VAL A 406 2.98 9.30 -4.46
N LYS A 407 4.03 9.82 -5.10
CA LYS A 407 4.12 9.91 -6.56
C LYS A 407 4.36 8.51 -7.15
N ILE A 408 3.60 8.14 -8.16
CA ILE A 408 3.68 6.83 -8.82
C ILE A 408 4.31 7.02 -10.20
N THR A 409 3.74 7.92 -10.99
CA THR A 409 4.25 8.36 -12.28
C THR A 409 4.32 9.90 -12.28
N GLU A 410 4.70 10.50 -13.41
CA GLU A 410 4.70 11.95 -13.55
C GLU A 410 3.29 12.54 -13.48
N GLU A 411 2.28 11.79 -13.94
CA GLU A 411 0.87 12.20 -14.04
C GLU A 411 -0.03 11.53 -12.99
N GLU A 412 0.46 10.52 -12.25
CA GLU A 412 -0.35 9.79 -11.27
C GLU A 412 0.29 9.83 -9.89
N SER A 413 -0.51 10.24 -8.90
CA SER A 413 -0.15 10.26 -7.50
C SER A 413 -1.20 9.55 -6.65
N CYS A 414 -0.78 9.06 -5.49
CA CYS A 414 -1.63 8.41 -4.51
C CYS A 414 -1.64 9.24 -3.22
N LEU A 415 -2.84 9.56 -2.75
CA LEU A 415 -3.04 10.22 -1.47
C LEU A 415 -3.41 9.16 -0.43
N VAL A 416 -2.46 8.82 0.42
CA VAL A 416 -2.63 7.79 1.46
C VAL A 416 -3.03 8.47 2.76
N LEU A 417 -4.26 8.23 3.21
CA LEU A 417 -4.77 8.65 4.51
C LEU A 417 -4.78 7.46 5.47
N LEU A 418 -4.18 7.66 6.64
CA LEU A 418 -4.10 6.69 7.72
C LEU A 418 -4.82 7.23 8.96
N PRO A 419 -6.11 6.89 9.15
CA PRO A 419 -6.79 7.10 10.41
C PRO A 419 -6.17 6.19 11.48
N ILE A 420 -5.62 6.79 12.54
CA ILE A 420 -4.93 6.07 13.61
C ILE A 420 -5.79 6.07 14.88
N PHE A 421 -5.91 4.87 15.46
CA PHE A 421 -6.57 4.62 16.73
C PHE A 421 -5.52 4.11 17.71
N ALA A 422 -5.23 4.88 18.75
CA ALA A 422 -4.25 4.49 19.74
C ALA A 422 -4.93 3.80 20.92
N ASP A 423 -4.34 2.66 21.30
CA ASP A 423 -4.81 1.90 22.43
C ASP A 423 -4.79 2.71 23.73
N LYS A 424 -5.87 2.54 24.49
CA LYS A 424 -6.07 3.10 25.83
C LYS A 424 -5.58 2.12 26.89
N PHE A 425 -5.68 0.83 26.60
CA PHE A 425 -5.33 -0.24 27.48
C PHE A 425 -3.86 -0.62 27.24
N GLY A 426 -3.29 -1.41 28.13
CA GLY A 426 -1.89 -1.84 28.00
C GLY A 426 -1.82 -3.34 27.85
N GLU A 427 -2.85 -3.95 27.28
CA GLU A 427 -3.07 -5.40 27.28
C GLU A 427 -2.63 -6.03 25.95
N GLN A 428 -2.58 -7.35 25.91
CA GLN A 428 -2.36 -8.09 24.67
C GLN A 428 -3.67 -8.32 23.93
N TYR A 429 -3.64 -8.16 22.62
CA TYR A 429 -4.79 -8.37 21.76
C TYR A 429 -4.64 -9.65 20.96
N LEU A 430 -5.74 -10.38 20.85
CA LEU A 430 -5.92 -11.50 19.96
C LEU A 430 -6.94 -11.10 18.89
N VAL A 431 -6.49 -10.99 17.66
CA VAL A 431 -7.31 -10.60 16.52
C VAL A 431 -7.82 -11.86 15.83
N ALA A 432 -9.10 -11.88 15.49
CA ALA A 432 -9.77 -12.92 14.73
C ALA A 432 -10.57 -12.28 13.58
N GLU A 433 -11.06 -13.06 12.62
CA GLU A 433 -11.81 -12.53 11.47
C GLU A 433 -13.09 -11.79 11.88
N LYS A 434 -13.68 -12.21 13.02
CA LYS A 434 -14.94 -11.64 13.55
C LYS A 434 -14.75 -10.51 14.56
N GLY A 435 -13.52 -10.23 15.00
CA GLY A 435 -13.27 -9.17 15.97
C GLY A 435 -11.95 -9.29 16.71
N ILE A 436 -11.76 -8.40 17.69
CA ILE A 436 -10.56 -8.34 18.52
C ILE A 436 -10.96 -8.70 19.96
N SER A 437 -10.22 -9.60 20.59
CA SER A 437 -10.38 -9.99 21.98
C SER A 437 -9.14 -9.59 22.78
N MET A 438 -9.31 -9.19 24.04
CA MET A 438 -8.19 -8.95 24.94
C MET A 438 -7.81 -10.24 25.66
N LEU A 439 -6.52 -10.56 25.65
CA LEU A 439 -5.98 -11.70 26.39
C LEU A 439 -5.86 -11.30 27.87
N HIS A 440 -6.86 -11.64 28.69
CA HIS A 440 -6.79 -11.43 30.13
C HIS A 440 -5.78 -12.41 30.75
N ARG A 441 -4.98 -11.93 31.70
CA ARG A 441 -3.94 -12.72 32.38
C ARG A 441 -4.50 -13.78 33.34
N GLU A 442 -5.77 -13.68 33.74
CA GLU A 442 -6.40 -14.64 34.65
C GLU A 442 -7.56 -15.35 33.95
N PRO A 443 -7.53 -16.70 33.87
CA PRO A 443 -8.53 -17.52 33.18
C PRO A 443 -9.84 -17.68 33.99
N SER A 444 -10.18 -16.75 34.87
CA SER A 444 -11.42 -16.81 35.64
C SER A 444 -12.58 -16.37 34.77
N ASP A 445 -13.22 -17.38 34.18
CA ASP A 445 -14.44 -17.36 33.37
C ASP A 445 -14.29 -16.72 31.98
N GLU A 446 -14.60 -17.53 30.96
CA GLU A 446 -14.71 -17.18 29.53
C GLU A 446 -15.86 -16.19 29.28
N VAL A 447 -15.87 -15.06 29.99
CA VAL A 447 -16.66 -13.91 29.57
C VAL A 447 -15.95 -13.38 28.32
N TYR A 448 -16.34 -13.91 27.16
CA TYR A 448 -16.13 -13.29 25.86
C TYR A 448 -16.62 -11.85 25.99
N GLY A 449 -15.68 -10.96 26.30
CA GLY A 449 -15.97 -9.58 26.67
C GLY A 449 -16.80 -8.96 25.58
N GLN A 450 -17.99 -8.47 25.94
CA GLN A 450 -18.72 -7.50 25.16
C GLN A 450 -17.73 -6.45 24.67
N PHE A 451 -17.74 -6.28 23.37
CA PHE A 451 -16.80 -5.48 22.60
C PHE A 451 -16.53 -4.13 23.26
N LEU A 452 -15.34 -4.00 23.86
CA LEU A 452 -14.85 -2.74 24.44
C LEU A 452 -14.54 -1.67 23.38
N PHE A 453 -14.72 -2.00 22.12
CA PHE A 453 -14.51 -1.13 20.97
C PHE A 453 -15.85 -0.75 20.37
N ASP A 454 -16.05 0.55 20.18
CA ASP A 454 -17.11 1.07 19.33
C ASP A 454 -16.77 0.75 17.87
N TRP A 455 -17.11 -0.46 17.43
CA TRP A 455 -16.89 -0.90 16.05
C TRP A 455 -17.59 -0.03 15.02
N ASP A 456 -18.72 0.54 15.41
CA ASP A 456 -19.47 1.43 14.55
C ASP A 456 -18.66 2.71 14.31
N ALA A 457 -17.92 3.20 15.30
CA ALA A 457 -16.97 4.30 15.08
C ALA A 457 -15.93 3.95 14.01
N PHE A 458 -15.24 2.80 14.12
CA PHE A 458 -14.24 2.39 13.11
C PHE A 458 -14.83 2.27 11.71
N LYS A 459 -16.02 1.65 11.61
CA LYS A 459 -16.73 1.46 10.34
C LYS A 459 -17.17 2.79 9.73
N LYS A 460 -17.55 3.75 10.57
CA LYS A 460 -17.99 5.08 10.15
C LYS A 460 -16.83 5.97 9.73
N VAL A 461 -15.65 5.88 10.35
CA VAL A 461 -14.52 6.80 10.06
C VAL A 461 -14.15 6.82 8.58
N LYS A 462 -14.04 5.67 7.90
CA LYS A 462 -13.77 5.64 6.45
C LYS A 462 -14.89 6.32 5.65
N GLY A 463 -16.15 6.10 6.04
CA GLY A 463 -17.30 6.73 5.39
C GLY A 463 -17.42 8.23 5.66
N ILE A 464 -17.03 8.69 6.85
CA ILE A 464 -16.99 10.11 7.23
C ILE A 464 -15.91 10.81 6.42
N ILE A 465 -14.67 10.29 6.42
CA ILE A 465 -13.57 10.87 5.63
C ILE A 465 -13.95 10.96 4.15
N MET A 466 -14.49 9.88 3.58
CA MET A 466 -14.94 9.91 2.19
C MET A 466 -16.05 10.92 1.97
N ARG A 467 -17.04 11.01 2.86
CA ARG A 467 -18.13 11.99 2.74
C ARG A 467 -17.61 13.43 2.79
N GLU A 468 -16.67 13.74 3.67
CA GLU A 468 -16.09 15.08 3.77
C GLU A 468 -15.25 15.43 2.53
N ILE A 469 -14.54 14.44 1.95
CA ILE A 469 -13.85 14.61 0.67
C ILE A 469 -14.87 14.88 -0.46
N VAL A 470 -15.95 14.10 -0.52
CA VAL A 470 -17.05 14.22 -1.51
C VAL A 470 -17.75 15.58 -1.43
N GLN A 471 -17.97 16.06 -0.21
CA GLN A 471 -18.68 17.30 0.06
C GLN A 471 -17.77 18.53 0.06
N GLU A 472 -16.49 18.37 -0.34
CA GLU A 472 -15.49 19.44 -0.40
C GLU A 472 -15.37 20.21 0.93
N GLN A 473 -15.37 19.49 2.05
CA GLN A 473 -15.33 20.05 3.41
C GLN A 473 -13.90 20.20 3.96
N GLU A 474 -13.76 20.36 5.28
CA GLU A 474 -12.50 20.65 5.98
C GLU A 474 -11.36 19.67 5.63
N ILE A 475 -11.65 18.37 5.51
CA ILE A 475 -10.66 17.38 5.05
C ILE A 475 -10.18 17.71 3.65
N PHE A 476 -11.08 17.99 2.70
CA PHE A 476 -10.74 18.30 1.32
C PHE A 476 -9.83 19.54 1.22
N GLU A 477 -10.21 20.65 1.84
CA GLU A 477 -9.40 21.88 1.89
C GLU A 477 -8.03 21.64 2.52
N THR A 478 -7.97 20.77 3.53
CA THR A 478 -6.72 20.39 4.18
C THR A 478 -5.83 19.59 3.23
N LEU A 479 -6.41 18.69 2.44
CA LEU A 479 -5.70 17.91 1.44
C LEU A 479 -5.17 18.80 0.32
N GLU A 480 -5.93 19.79 -0.15
CA GLU A 480 -5.48 20.78 -1.13
C GLU A 480 -4.29 21.60 -0.60
N ARG A 481 -4.41 22.10 0.64
CA ARG A 481 -3.31 22.84 1.31
C ARG A 481 -2.06 21.98 1.46
N TYR A 482 -2.22 20.70 1.81
CA TYR A 482 -1.11 19.75 1.92
C TYR A 482 -0.45 19.47 0.57
N ALA A 483 -1.26 19.23 -0.48
CA ALA A 483 -0.76 18.97 -1.83
C ALA A 483 -0.25 20.23 -2.55
N ARG A 484 -0.60 21.42 -2.05
CA ARG A 484 -0.33 22.73 -2.65
C ARG A 484 -0.92 22.88 -4.06
N THR A 485 -2.02 22.19 -4.32
CA THR A 485 -2.68 22.17 -5.62
C THR A 485 -4.19 22.10 -5.42
N PRO A 486 -4.98 22.91 -6.14
CA PRO A 486 -6.43 22.78 -6.11
C PRO A 486 -6.83 21.45 -6.75
N PHE A 487 -7.78 20.75 -6.13
CA PHE A 487 -8.32 19.51 -6.63
C PHE A 487 -9.66 19.75 -7.32
N THR A 488 -9.88 19.06 -8.43
CA THR A 488 -11.20 18.90 -9.03
C THR A 488 -11.65 17.48 -8.78
N LEU A 489 -12.86 17.33 -8.25
CA LEU A 489 -13.40 16.03 -7.89
C LEU A 489 -14.31 15.51 -9.01
N GLU A 490 -14.02 14.33 -9.56
CA GLU A 490 -14.93 13.63 -10.47
C GLU A 490 -15.41 12.31 -9.87
N TYR A 491 -16.71 12.06 -10.04
CA TYR A 491 -17.34 10.81 -9.69
C TYR A 491 -17.39 9.90 -10.90
N ASN A 492 -16.79 8.72 -10.79
CA ASN A 492 -17.09 7.67 -11.75
C ASN A 492 -18.38 6.97 -11.33
N GLU A 493 -19.50 7.27 -12.01
CA GLU A 493 -20.81 6.64 -11.76
C GLU A 493 -20.77 5.11 -11.78
N THR A 494 -19.84 4.53 -12.57
CA THR A 494 -19.72 3.07 -12.70
C THR A 494 -19.00 2.42 -11.52
N ASP A 495 -17.88 2.99 -11.08
CA ASP A 495 -17.02 2.37 -10.06
C ASP A 495 -17.29 2.90 -8.64
N LYS A 496 -18.09 3.98 -8.51
CA LYS A 496 -18.26 4.76 -7.26
C LYS A 496 -16.92 5.18 -6.63
N GLN A 497 -15.86 5.22 -7.43
CA GLN A 497 -14.55 5.70 -7.03
C GLN A 497 -14.47 7.21 -7.27
N ILE A 498 -13.81 7.87 -6.33
CA ILE A 498 -13.55 9.31 -6.39
C ILE A 498 -12.17 9.48 -7.00
N TYR A 499 -12.12 10.25 -8.07
CA TYR A 499 -10.87 10.68 -8.67
C TYR A 499 -10.69 12.17 -8.39
N LEU A 500 -9.52 12.51 -7.88
CA LEU A 500 -9.12 13.89 -7.68
C LEU A 500 -8.16 14.25 -8.81
N TYR A 501 -8.34 15.41 -9.42
CA TYR A 501 -7.50 15.90 -10.51
C TYR A 501 -6.88 17.25 -10.15
N SER A 502 -5.67 17.50 -10.61
CA SER A 502 -5.11 18.84 -10.61
C SER A 502 -4.26 19.03 -11.88
N GLY A 503 -4.80 19.75 -12.85
CA GLY A 503 -4.21 19.86 -14.18
C GLY A 503 -4.17 18.50 -14.88
N SER A 504 -2.98 18.05 -15.29
CA SER A 504 -2.74 16.73 -15.88
C SER A 504 -2.61 15.61 -14.84
N ASN A 505 -2.48 15.96 -13.56
CA ASN A 505 -2.20 14.98 -12.51
C ASN A 505 -3.49 14.39 -11.95
N THR A 506 -3.52 13.07 -11.87
CA THR A 506 -4.59 12.30 -11.24
C THR A 506 -4.14 11.82 -9.87
N TYR A 507 -5.05 11.88 -8.90
CA TYR A 507 -4.81 11.53 -7.51
C TYR A 507 -5.82 10.47 -7.08
N THR A 508 -5.31 9.29 -6.73
CA THR A 508 -6.13 8.22 -6.16
C THR A 508 -6.09 8.31 -4.64
N VAL A 509 -7.25 8.33 -3.98
CA VAL A 509 -7.34 8.42 -2.52
C VAL A 509 -7.45 7.02 -1.91
N TRP A 510 -6.54 6.70 -0.99
CA TRP A 510 -6.56 5.45 -0.22
C TRP A 510 -6.71 5.75 1.26
N ILE A 511 -7.68 5.10 1.91
CA ILE A 511 -7.94 5.23 3.34
C ILE A 511 -7.77 3.87 3.99
N SER A 512 -6.76 3.73 4.85
CA SER A 512 -6.49 2.47 5.57
C SER A 512 -6.35 2.73 7.07
N PRO A 513 -7.39 2.42 7.86
CA PRO A 513 -7.35 2.64 9.29
C PRO A 513 -6.40 1.66 9.99
N ILE A 514 -5.72 2.15 11.03
CA ILE A 514 -4.78 1.37 11.83
C ILE A 514 -5.08 1.54 13.31
N TYR A 515 -5.27 0.42 13.99
CA TYR A 515 -5.28 0.35 15.44
C TYR A 515 -3.87 -0.01 15.95
N VAL A 516 -3.31 0.84 16.79
CA VAL A 516 -1.96 0.67 17.35
C VAL A 516 -2.04 0.35 18.83
N ALA A 517 -1.64 -0.87 19.19
CA ALA A 517 -1.57 -1.38 20.55
C ALA A 517 -0.21 -1.10 21.21
N HIS A 518 -0.19 -0.98 22.55
CA HIS A 518 1.06 -0.90 23.30
C HIS A 518 1.86 -2.19 23.24
N GLN A 519 1.19 -3.34 23.32
CA GLN A 519 1.82 -4.66 23.32
C GLN A 519 1.72 -5.36 21.95
N ARG A 520 2.35 -6.54 21.88
CA ARG A 520 2.25 -7.42 20.71
C ARG A 520 0.81 -7.89 20.53
N VAL A 521 0.41 -7.95 19.27
CA VAL A 521 -0.91 -8.40 18.82
C VAL A 521 -0.71 -9.76 18.17
N ALA A 522 -1.50 -10.74 18.59
CA ALA A 522 -1.52 -12.08 18.00
C ALA A 522 -2.72 -12.22 17.07
N PHE A 523 -2.58 -13.05 16.02
CA PHE A 523 -3.70 -13.42 15.15
C PHE A 523 -4.13 -14.87 15.46
N ARG A 524 -5.40 -15.09 15.78
CA ARG A 524 -5.92 -16.39 16.25
C ARG A 524 -5.96 -17.43 15.15
N GLU A 525 -6.20 -17.01 13.92
CA GLU A 525 -6.60 -17.91 12.84
C GLU A 525 -5.48 -18.29 11.88
N LYS A 526 -4.49 -17.40 11.74
CA LYS A 526 -3.39 -17.57 10.79
C LYS A 526 -2.14 -16.90 11.37
N GLU A 527 -0.97 -17.40 11.02
CA GLU A 527 0.26 -16.66 11.28
C GLU A 527 0.43 -15.64 10.17
N LEU A 528 0.19 -14.37 10.51
CA LEU A 528 0.29 -13.23 9.61
C LEU A 528 1.23 -12.20 10.23
N PRO A 529 2.07 -11.52 9.43
CA PRO A 529 2.98 -10.50 9.96
C PRO A 529 2.22 -9.32 10.57
N PHE A 530 1.05 -8.98 10.02
CA PHE A 530 0.24 -7.86 10.48
C PHE A 530 -1.22 -8.31 10.68
N PRO A 531 -1.67 -8.55 11.91
CA PRO A 531 -3.06 -8.93 12.17
C PRO A 531 -4.04 -7.94 11.52
N TYR A 532 -4.99 -8.48 10.75
CA TYR A 532 -5.90 -7.69 9.93
C TYR A 532 -7.35 -8.18 10.07
N LEU A 533 -8.25 -7.24 10.33
CA LEU A 533 -9.66 -7.48 10.51
C LEU A 533 -10.42 -7.08 9.22
N LYS A 534 -10.61 -8.07 8.35
CA LYS A 534 -11.19 -7.85 7.01
C LYS A 534 -12.57 -7.19 7.00
N ALA A 535 -13.42 -7.51 7.99
CA ALA A 535 -14.76 -6.94 8.08
C ALA A 535 -14.77 -5.40 8.24
N LEU A 536 -13.68 -4.84 8.78
CA LEU A 536 -13.54 -3.40 9.05
C LEU A 536 -12.42 -2.75 8.23
N ASP A 537 -11.72 -3.50 7.39
CA ASP A 537 -10.53 -3.02 6.68
C ASP A 537 -9.49 -2.40 7.64
N LEU A 538 -9.32 -3.02 8.82
CA LEU A 538 -8.57 -2.47 9.95
C LEU A 538 -7.32 -3.32 10.24
N HIS A 539 -6.16 -2.69 10.21
CA HIS A 539 -4.92 -3.29 10.72
C HIS A 539 -4.81 -3.11 12.23
N VAL A 540 -4.34 -4.13 12.93
CA VAL A 540 -4.15 -4.10 14.39
C VAL A 540 -2.71 -4.52 14.68
N VAL A 541 -1.88 -3.55 15.06
CA VAL A 541 -0.44 -3.78 15.23
C VAL A 541 0.08 -3.24 16.54
N GLY A 542 1.09 -3.90 17.10
CA GLY A 542 1.86 -3.31 18.19
C GLY A 542 2.70 -2.14 17.67
N HIS A 543 2.97 -1.14 18.50
CA HIS A 543 3.73 0.05 18.10
C HIS A 543 5.11 -0.27 17.51
N ASP A 544 5.76 -1.35 17.94
CA ASP A 544 7.05 -1.81 17.42
C ASP A 544 7.00 -2.26 15.95
N TYR A 545 5.82 -2.68 15.47
CA TYR A 545 5.60 -3.18 14.10
C TYR A 545 4.98 -2.12 13.18
N LEU A 546 4.63 -0.94 13.70
CA LEU A 546 3.96 0.12 12.93
C LEU A 546 4.81 0.57 11.73
N GLU A 547 6.13 0.72 11.91
CA GLU A 547 7.03 1.12 10.82
C GLU A 547 7.09 0.06 9.69
N ALA A 548 7.08 -1.22 10.05
CA ALA A 548 7.05 -2.32 9.10
C ALA A 548 5.70 -2.39 8.36
N LEU A 549 4.58 -2.22 9.08
CA LEU A 549 3.25 -2.16 8.48
C LEU A 549 3.14 -1.02 7.47
N ILE A 550 3.57 0.19 7.83
CA ILE A 550 3.55 1.35 6.92
C ILE A 550 4.36 1.05 5.64
N SER A 551 5.54 0.45 5.78
CA SER A 551 6.37 0.04 4.63
C SER A 551 5.69 -1.02 3.75
N PHE A 552 4.95 -1.94 4.35
CA PHE A 552 4.16 -2.94 3.63
C PHE A 552 3.00 -2.27 2.88
N MET A 553 2.25 -1.39 3.54
CA MET A 553 1.11 -0.69 2.95
C MET A 553 1.53 0.22 1.78
N GLU A 554 2.64 0.94 1.89
CA GLU A 554 3.15 1.78 0.80
C GLU A 554 3.45 0.96 -0.46
N ARG A 555 4.16 -0.16 -0.32
CA ARG A 555 4.39 -1.09 -1.43
C ARG A 555 3.08 -1.67 -1.95
N LYS A 556 2.18 -2.10 -1.06
CA LYS A 556 0.85 -2.60 -1.41
C LYS A 556 0.08 -1.60 -2.28
N PHE A 557 0.03 -0.33 -1.88
CA PHE A 557 -0.70 0.69 -2.63
C PHE A 557 -0.04 1.00 -3.97
N LEU A 558 1.29 1.11 -4.01
CA LEU A 558 2.02 1.29 -5.28
C LEU A 558 1.67 0.18 -6.28
N PHE A 559 1.73 -1.08 -5.84
CA PHE A 559 1.40 -2.20 -6.73
C PHE A 559 -0.08 -2.30 -7.07
N LEU A 560 -0.97 -2.02 -6.12
CA LEU A 560 -2.39 -1.99 -6.42
C LEU A 560 -2.72 -0.97 -7.50
N ILE A 561 -2.00 0.15 -7.57
CA ILE A 561 -2.23 1.19 -8.58
C ILE A 561 -1.53 0.84 -9.89
N GLU A 562 -0.27 0.42 -9.84
CA GLU A 562 0.51 0.00 -11.02
C GLU A 562 -0.16 -1.14 -11.79
N TYR A 563 -0.73 -2.11 -11.06
CA TYR A 563 -1.42 -3.26 -11.63
C TYR A 563 -2.94 -3.12 -11.63
N SER A 564 -3.50 -1.99 -11.18
CA SER A 564 -4.95 -1.81 -11.27
C SER A 564 -5.37 -1.75 -12.74
N PRO A 565 -6.38 -2.50 -13.17
CA PRO A 565 -6.96 -2.30 -14.48
C PRO A 565 -7.62 -0.91 -14.63
N THR A 566 -7.92 -0.20 -13.53
CA THR A 566 -8.58 1.13 -13.59
C THR A 566 -7.69 2.25 -14.10
N THR A 567 -6.38 2.29 -13.82
CA THR A 567 -5.49 3.35 -14.34
C THR A 567 -5.44 3.33 -15.87
N LYS A 568 -5.36 2.13 -16.45
CA LYS A 568 -5.52 1.94 -17.91
C LYS A 568 -6.86 2.43 -18.44
N ASN A 569 -7.93 2.37 -17.64
CA ASN A 569 -9.25 2.86 -18.06
C ASN A 569 -9.34 4.41 -18.06
N ILE A 570 -8.67 5.11 -17.14
CA ILE A 570 -8.71 6.58 -17.11
C ILE A 570 -7.88 7.15 -18.26
N GLN A 571 -6.64 6.67 -18.43
CA GLN A 571 -5.82 7.07 -19.57
C GLN A 571 -6.49 6.70 -20.88
N SER A 572 -7.13 5.54 -21.00
CA SER A 572 -7.89 5.21 -22.21
C SER A 572 -9.15 6.05 -22.38
N LYS A 573 -9.82 6.52 -21.32
CA LYS A 573 -10.92 7.51 -21.44
C LYS A 573 -10.41 8.86 -21.94
N ALA A 574 -9.32 9.36 -21.39
CA ALA A 574 -8.68 10.59 -21.85
C ALA A 574 -8.20 10.48 -23.30
N GLN A 575 -7.57 9.35 -23.66
CA GLN A 575 -7.20 9.03 -25.04
C GLN A 575 -8.44 8.91 -25.94
N LEU A 576 -9.49 8.23 -25.51
CA LEU A 576 -10.76 8.13 -26.27
C LEU A 576 -11.39 9.50 -26.50
N TYR A 577 -11.29 10.42 -25.54
CA TYR A 577 -11.76 11.80 -25.69
C TYR A 577 -10.89 12.60 -26.67
N ASN A 578 -9.57 12.51 -26.54
CA ASN A 578 -8.63 13.17 -27.47
C ASN A 578 -8.76 12.62 -28.89
N ASP A 579 -8.91 11.30 -29.03
CA ASP A 579 -9.20 10.62 -30.28
C ASP A 579 -10.53 11.13 -30.86
N PHE A 580 -11.58 11.22 -30.04
CA PHE A 580 -12.87 11.79 -30.44
C PHE A 580 -12.74 13.25 -30.91
N LEU A 581 -12.04 14.11 -30.16
CA LEU A 581 -11.80 15.50 -30.57
C LEU A 581 -10.99 15.58 -31.87
N SER A 582 -10.00 14.72 -32.04
CA SER A 582 -9.19 14.66 -33.27
C SER A 582 -10.02 14.20 -34.47
N GLU A 583 -10.87 13.18 -34.30
CA GLU A 583 -11.81 12.71 -35.32
C GLU A 583 -12.82 13.81 -35.66
N LEU A 584 -13.34 14.50 -34.64
CA LEU A 584 -14.32 15.58 -34.80
C LEU A 584 -13.68 16.77 -35.52
N ARG A 585 -12.42 17.10 -35.22
CA ARG A 585 -11.64 18.11 -35.94
C ARG A 585 -11.40 17.72 -37.40
N ASN A 586 -11.03 16.47 -37.64
CA ASN A 586 -10.77 15.96 -39.01
C ASN A 586 -12.04 15.91 -39.87
N VAL A 587 -13.22 15.71 -39.26
CA VAL A 587 -14.51 15.75 -39.95
C VAL A 587 -15.03 17.19 -40.12
N SER A 588 -14.85 18.03 -39.11
CA SER A 588 -15.40 19.39 -39.10
C SER A 588 -14.65 20.38 -39.98
N ILE A 589 -13.30 20.34 -40.00
CA ILE A 589 -12.50 21.30 -40.79
C ILE A 589 -12.84 21.24 -42.30
N PRO A 590 -12.86 20.07 -42.97
CA PRO A 590 -13.21 20.00 -44.38
C PRO A 590 -14.64 20.46 -44.67
N MET A 591 -15.59 20.13 -43.78
CA MET A 591 -16.98 20.54 -43.93
C MET A 591 -17.16 22.05 -43.77
N LEU A 592 -16.43 22.68 -42.84
CA LEU A 592 -16.37 24.14 -42.71
C LEU A 592 -15.81 24.79 -43.98
N ILE A 593 -14.73 24.26 -44.54
CA ILE A 593 -14.13 24.76 -45.79
C ILE A 593 -15.11 24.66 -46.96
N ILE A 594 -15.80 23.53 -47.11
CA ILE A 594 -16.81 23.32 -48.17
C ILE A 594 -17.98 24.29 -47.98
N THR A 595 -18.43 24.48 -46.74
CA THR A 595 -19.53 25.41 -46.43
C THR A 595 -19.13 26.84 -46.75
N PHE A 596 -17.90 27.25 -46.45
CA PHE A 596 -17.37 28.58 -46.76
C PHE A 596 -17.22 28.79 -48.28
N MET A 597 -16.73 27.77 -49.00
CA MET A 597 -16.67 27.77 -50.47
C MET A 597 -18.07 27.94 -51.09
N LEU A 598 -19.07 27.19 -50.62
CA LEU A 598 -20.46 27.31 -51.08
C LEU A 598 -21.07 28.67 -50.74
N ALA A 599 -20.77 29.22 -49.55
CA ALA A 599 -21.23 30.54 -49.15
C ALA A 599 -20.65 31.65 -50.04
N SER A 600 -19.40 31.52 -50.48
CA SER A 600 -18.78 32.49 -51.39
C SER A 600 -19.42 32.52 -52.79
N LEU A 601 -20.14 31.46 -53.19
CA LEU A 601 -20.84 31.35 -54.48
C LEU A 601 -22.26 31.93 -54.44
N ILE A 602 -22.80 32.27 -53.26
CA ILE A 602 -24.15 32.85 -53.07
C ILE A 602 -24.46 34.03 -54.00
N PRO A 603 -23.59 35.04 -54.20
CA PRO A 603 -23.91 36.17 -55.07
C PRO A 603 -24.07 35.79 -56.55
N ILE A 604 -23.60 34.62 -56.98
CA ILE A 604 -23.63 34.19 -58.38
C ILE A 604 -24.90 33.39 -58.69
N ILE A 605 -25.28 32.45 -57.81
CA ILE A 605 -26.41 31.52 -58.05
C ILE A 605 -27.18 31.27 -56.73
N PRO A 606 -27.87 32.28 -56.18
CA PRO A 606 -28.33 32.27 -54.78
C PRO A 606 -29.32 31.14 -54.44
N THR A 607 -30.22 30.79 -55.37
CA THR A 607 -31.25 29.76 -55.14
C THR A 607 -30.67 28.35 -55.05
N LEU A 608 -29.69 28.02 -55.89
CA LEU A 608 -29.04 26.71 -55.89
C LEU A 608 -28.08 26.57 -54.71
N THR A 609 -27.27 27.60 -54.45
CA THR A 609 -26.25 27.58 -53.39
C THR A 609 -26.87 27.53 -52.01
N PHE A 610 -28.01 28.22 -51.79
CA PHE A 610 -28.71 28.17 -50.52
C PHE A 610 -29.22 26.75 -50.20
N GLY A 611 -29.85 26.08 -51.17
CA GLY A 611 -30.32 24.70 -51.00
C GLY A 611 -29.19 23.71 -50.70
N MET A 612 -28.09 23.79 -51.47
CA MET A 612 -26.91 22.94 -51.26
C MET A 612 -26.21 23.23 -49.94
N GLY A 613 -26.12 24.50 -49.53
CA GLY A 613 -25.55 24.91 -48.24
C GLY A 613 -26.34 24.34 -47.06
N VAL A 614 -27.68 24.47 -47.06
CA VAL A 614 -28.55 23.92 -46.02
C VAL A 614 -28.44 22.39 -45.95
N THR A 615 -28.39 21.72 -47.10
CA THR A 615 -28.28 20.25 -47.14
C THR A 615 -26.90 19.78 -46.65
N SER A 616 -25.82 20.46 -47.05
CA SER A 616 -24.46 20.17 -46.56
C SER A 616 -24.35 20.35 -45.05
N PHE A 617 -24.94 21.43 -44.51
CA PHE A 617 -24.96 21.68 -43.07
C PHE A 617 -25.77 20.62 -42.31
N ALA A 618 -26.92 20.20 -42.83
CA ALA A 618 -27.72 19.12 -42.23
C ALA A 618 -26.95 17.79 -42.21
N ILE A 619 -26.27 17.43 -43.31
CA ILE A 619 -25.42 16.22 -43.36
C ILE A 619 -24.28 16.32 -42.34
N TYR A 620 -23.65 17.48 -42.20
CA TYR A 620 -22.61 17.71 -41.22
C TYR A 620 -23.12 17.49 -39.78
N LEU A 621 -24.30 18.04 -39.42
CA LEU A 621 -24.90 17.82 -38.10
C LEU A 621 -25.23 16.34 -37.85
N ILE A 622 -25.72 15.61 -38.86
CA ILE A 622 -25.98 14.17 -38.75
C ILE A 622 -24.68 13.39 -38.51
N LEU A 623 -23.61 13.71 -39.24
CA LEU A 623 -22.29 13.07 -39.05
C LEU A 623 -21.72 13.38 -37.67
N LEU A 624 -21.86 14.61 -37.20
CA LEU A 624 -21.39 15.03 -35.87
C LEU A 624 -22.19 14.31 -34.77
N GLY A 625 -23.51 14.25 -34.90
CA GLY A 625 -24.38 13.48 -33.99
C GLY A 625 -24.08 11.99 -33.99
N TRP A 626 -23.81 11.39 -35.17
CA TRP A 626 -23.40 10.00 -35.29
C TRP A 626 -22.05 9.72 -34.64
N ARG A 627 -21.05 10.58 -34.83
CA ARG A 627 -19.74 10.47 -34.18
C ARG A 627 -19.84 10.61 -32.66
N TYR A 628 -20.63 11.56 -32.19
CA TYR A 628 -20.93 11.72 -30.77
C TYR A 628 -21.63 10.49 -30.19
N TYR A 629 -22.58 9.91 -30.93
CA TYR A 629 -23.24 8.66 -30.54
C TYR A 629 -22.27 7.49 -30.43
N LEU A 630 -21.35 7.33 -31.40
CA LEU A 630 -20.31 6.29 -31.35
C LEU A 630 -19.34 6.49 -30.18
N TYR A 631 -18.95 7.74 -29.91
CA TYR A 631 -18.15 8.07 -28.73
C TYR A 631 -18.87 7.68 -27.43
N LYS A 632 -20.15 8.04 -27.32
CA LYS A 632 -20.99 7.67 -26.18
C LYS A 632 -21.16 6.15 -26.05
N GLN A 633 -21.30 5.41 -27.15
CA GLN A 633 -21.31 3.95 -27.11
C GLN A 633 -19.97 3.39 -26.59
N LYS A 634 -18.83 3.89 -27.05
CA LYS A 634 -17.50 3.46 -26.58
C LYS A 634 -17.33 3.72 -25.06
N LEU A 635 -17.85 4.84 -24.55
CA LEU A 635 -17.89 5.12 -23.12
C LEU A 635 -18.79 4.15 -22.33
N HIS A 636 -19.88 3.68 -22.93
CA HIS A 636 -20.82 2.75 -22.29
C HIS A 636 -20.41 1.28 -22.38
N ILE A 637 -19.35 0.93 -23.12
CA ILE A 637 -18.74 -0.41 -23.02
C ILE A 637 -18.15 -0.48 -21.63
N LYS A 638 -18.96 -0.94 -20.66
CA LYS A 638 -18.51 -1.20 -19.30
C LYS A 638 -17.28 -2.08 -19.44
N PRO A 639 -16.09 -1.62 -19.02
CA PRO A 639 -14.94 -2.50 -18.97
C PRO A 639 -15.42 -3.72 -18.20
N LYS A 640 -15.25 -4.91 -18.78
CA LYS A 640 -15.66 -6.15 -18.12
C LYS A 640 -14.90 -6.16 -16.80
N GLU A 641 -15.57 -5.78 -15.71
CA GLU A 641 -14.98 -5.64 -14.39
C GLU A 641 -14.28 -6.97 -14.12
N ARG A 642 -12.95 -6.97 -14.24
CA ARG A 642 -12.17 -8.07 -13.71
C ARG A 642 -12.24 -7.88 -12.22
N THR A 643 -13.18 -8.58 -11.61
CA THR A 643 -13.37 -8.63 -10.16
C THR A 643 -12.23 -9.44 -9.56
N GLY A 644 -11.03 -8.88 -9.58
CA GLY A 644 -9.84 -9.48 -9.01
C GLY A 644 -8.59 -9.23 -9.82
N MET A 645 -7.49 -9.13 -9.08
CA MET A 645 -6.14 -9.19 -9.59
C MET A 645 -5.89 -10.58 -10.18
N GLY A 646 -5.38 -10.65 -11.41
CA GLY A 646 -5.13 -11.92 -12.09
C GLY A 646 -3.96 -12.69 -11.47
N ASP A 647 -3.92 -14.01 -11.66
CA ASP A 647 -2.81 -14.85 -11.15
C ASP A 647 -1.43 -14.36 -11.61
N ALA A 648 -1.34 -13.79 -12.81
CA ALA A 648 -0.10 -13.23 -13.35
C ALA A 648 0.35 -11.95 -12.62
N GLU A 649 -0.60 -11.08 -12.23
CA GLU A 649 -0.31 -9.86 -11.47
C GLU A 649 0.14 -10.22 -10.05
N LEU A 650 -0.49 -11.22 -9.43
CA LEU A 650 -0.06 -11.77 -8.14
C LEU A 650 1.34 -12.41 -8.22
N GLU A 651 1.68 -13.08 -9.34
CA GLU A 651 3.02 -13.65 -9.55
C GLU A 651 4.09 -12.56 -9.72
N LEU A 652 3.76 -11.42 -10.33
CA LEU A 652 4.66 -10.27 -10.42
C LEU A 652 4.88 -9.63 -9.04
N MET A 653 3.81 -9.40 -8.28
CA MET A 653 3.90 -8.88 -6.91
C MET A 653 4.76 -9.77 -5.99
N HIS A 654 4.69 -11.09 -6.17
CA HIS A 654 5.48 -12.03 -5.38
C HIS A 654 7.01 -11.80 -5.52
N GLN A 655 7.48 -11.09 -6.54
CA GLN A 655 8.90 -10.78 -6.68
C GLN A 655 9.38 -9.72 -5.68
N ASP A 656 8.48 -8.84 -5.24
CA ASP A 656 8.79 -7.67 -4.42
C ASP A 656 8.27 -7.77 -2.97
N PHE A 657 7.37 -8.72 -2.71
CA PHE A 657 6.92 -9.08 -1.38
C PHE A 657 7.63 -10.33 -0.87
N SER A 658 7.96 -10.33 0.42
CA SER A 658 8.32 -11.58 1.10
C SER A 658 7.13 -12.55 1.12
N ASP A 659 7.38 -13.85 1.28
CA ASP A 659 6.32 -14.87 1.35
C ASP A 659 5.27 -14.55 2.43
N ASP A 660 5.69 -13.98 3.56
CA ASP A 660 4.80 -13.55 4.65
C ASP A 660 3.92 -12.36 4.26
N GLU A 661 4.52 -11.35 3.61
CA GLU A 661 3.80 -10.18 3.13
C GLU A 661 2.87 -10.53 1.97
N MET A 662 3.24 -11.46 1.10
CA MET A 662 2.36 -11.94 0.04
C MET A 662 1.18 -12.71 0.63
N ARG A 663 1.42 -13.55 1.65
CA ARG A 663 0.35 -14.22 2.41
C ARG A 663 -0.59 -13.23 3.10
N GLN A 664 -0.04 -12.13 3.63
CA GLN A 664 -0.80 -11.02 4.18
C GLN A 664 -1.66 -10.35 3.12
N PHE A 665 -1.07 -9.97 1.99
CA PHE A 665 -1.75 -9.31 0.88
C PHE A 665 -2.91 -10.15 0.32
N ILE A 666 -2.67 -11.45 0.07
CA ILE A 666 -3.70 -12.40 -0.38
C ILE A 666 -4.82 -12.50 0.66
N TYR A 667 -4.48 -12.53 1.95
CA TYR A 667 -5.49 -12.59 3.01
C TYR A 667 -6.36 -11.32 3.04
N GLU A 668 -5.77 -10.15 2.88
CA GLU A 668 -6.52 -8.88 2.83
C GLU A 668 -7.50 -8.83 1.65
N LEU A 669 -7.04 -9.22 0.45
CA LEU A 669 -7.87 -9.25 -0.75
C LEU A 669 -8.96 -10.30 -0.66
N PHE A 670 -8.59 -11.55 -0.41
CA PHE A 670 -9.49 -12.69 -0.63
C PHE A 670 -10.04 -13.30 0.67
N GLY A 671 -9.45 -12.97 1.81
CA GLY A 671 -9.87 -13.47 3.12
C GLY A 671 -9.41 -14.89 3.37
N LYS A 672 -9.97 -15.52 4.41
CA LYS A 672 -9.57 -16.85 4.87
C LYS A 672 -9.83 -17.96 3.84
N ASN A 673 -10.91 -17.86 3.09
CA ASN A 673 -11.37 -18.91 2.18
C ASN A 673 -10.61 -18.93 0.84
N SER A 674 -9.53 -18.17 0.72
CA SER A 674 -8.72 -18.16 -0.49
C SER A 674 -7.83 -19.39 -0.55
N THR A 675 -8.15 -20.30 -1.46
CA THR A 675 -7.34 -21.48 -1.77
C THR A 675 -6.15 -21.14 -2.66
N TYR A 676 -5.74 -19.86 -2.71
CA TYR A 676 -4.63 -19.43 -3.55
C TYR A 676 -3.35 -20.11 -3.07
N THR A 677 -2.99 -21.16 -3.79
CA THR A 677 -1.74 -21.88 -3.61
C THR A 677 -0.74 -21.20 -4.52
N ILE A 678 0.19 -20.46 -3.92
CA ILE A 678 1.35 -19.92 -4.64
C ILE A 678 2.03 -21.13 -5.29
N LYS A 679 1.90 -21.24 -6.61
CA LYS A 679 2.62 -22.25 -7.38
C LYS A 679 4.08 -21.83 -7.32
N SER A 680 4.79 -22.27 -6.29
CA SER A 680 6.24 -22.12 -6.25
C SER A 680 6.76 -22.79 -7.52
N LYS A 681 7.26 -21.98 -8.47
CA LYS A 681 8.06 -22.49 -9.57
C LYS A 681 9.33 -23.03 -8.94
N ASN A 682 9.28 -24.27 -8.46
CA ASN A 682 10.49 -25.03 -8.25
C ASN A 682 11.13 -25.14 -9.64
N PRO A 683 12.28 -24.49 -9.89
CA PRO A 683 12.94 -24.62 -11.17
C PRO A 683 13.28 -26.09 -11.33
N LYS A 684 12.67 -26.77 -12.30
CA LYS A 684 13.09 -28.11 -12.69
C LYS A 684 14.56 -27.99 -13.07
N SER A 685 15.45 -28.51 -12.21
CA SER A 685 16.88 -28.62 -12.48
C SER A 685 17.02 -29.30 -13.85
N PRO A 686 17.67 -28.67 -14.84
CA PRO A 686 17.96 -29.32 -16.09
C PRO A 686 19.15 -30.25 -15.84
N ASP A 687 18.90 -31.48 -15.40
CA ASP A 687 19.95 -32.49 -15.24
C ASP A 687 19.64 -33.75 -16.06
N ASN A 688 20.52 -33.93 -17.05
CA ASN A 688 21.14 -35.20 -17.47
C ASN A 688 20.33 -36.19 -18.31
N ASN A 689 20.17 -35.85 -19.60
CA ASN A 689 20.28 -36.84 -20.67
C ASN A 689 21.77 -37.16 -20.91
N ARG A 690 22.40 -37.94 -20.00
CA ARG A 690 23.68 -38.59 -20.29
C ARG A 690 23.42 -40.07 -20.54
N LYS A 691 23.46 -40.44 -21.82
CA LYS A 691 23.46 -41.83 -22.30
C LYS A 691 24.72 -42.52 -21.74
N GLU A 692 24.56 -43.48 -20.86
CA GLU A 692 25.62 -44.43 -20.52
C GLU A 692 25.64 -45.55 -21.57
N SER A 693 26.73 -45.59 -22.32
CA SER A 693 27.16 -46.68 -23.17
C SER A 693 27.57 -47.88 -22.31
N LYS A 694 27.06 -49.04 -22.70
CA LYS A 694 27.47 -50.38 -22.27
C LYS A 694 28.96 -50.59 -22.55
N GLU A 695 29.69 -51.15 -21.60
CA GLU A 695 30.74 -52.16 -21.79
C GLU A 695 31.15 -52.72 -20.40
N GLY A 696 31.09 -54.06 -20.25
CA GLY A 696 31.70 -54.78 -19.12
C GLY A 696 33.13 -55.23 -19.46
N PRO A 697 33.71 -56.30 -18.85
CA PRO A 697 33.16 -57.17 -17.80
C PRO A 697 34.21 -57.66 -16.73
N ILE A 698 33.76 -58.63 -15.89
CA ILE A 698 34.52 -59.70 -15.17
C ILE A 698 34.86 -59.48 -13.68
N SER A 699 34.17 -60.21 -12.78
CA SER A 699 34.66 -61.40 -12.00
C SER A 699 33.78 -61.61 -10.74
N GLN A 700 32.94 -62.65 -10.68
CA GLN A 700 33.11 -63.97 -10.02
C GLN A 700 32.99 -64.01 -8.48
N ASN A 701 31.92 -64.72 -8.03
CA ASN A 701 31.82 -65.74 -6.95
C ASN A 701 30.57 -65.55 -6.05
N GLN A 702 29.56 -66.42 -6.21
CA GLN A 702 29.17 -67.60 -5.37
C GLN A 702 28.32 -67.18 -4.14
N GLU A 703 27.23 -67.83 -3.70
CA GLU A 703 26.52 -69.07 -4.02
C GLU A 703 25.15 -69.06 -3.29
N GLN A 704 24.12 -69.67 -3.92
CA GLN A 704 22.98 -70.48 -3.38
C GLN A 704 22.08 -69.91 -2.25
N GLU A 705 20.74 -70.07 -2.25
CA GLU A 705 19.97 -71.31 -2.36
C GLU A 705 18.47 -71.07 -2.71
N GLN A 706 17.81 -72.12 -3.22
CA GLN A 706 16.44 -72.23 -3.75
C GLN A 706 15.39 -72.42 -2.60
N ILE A 707 14.05 -72.38 -2.71
CA ILE A 707 13.09 -73.22 -3.47
C ILE A 707 11.64 -72.65 -3.31
N GLN A 708 10.88 -72.72 -4.43
CA GLN A 708 9.43 -72.93 -4.68
C GLN A 708 8.37 -72.79 -3.56
N GLU A 709 7.20 -72.21 -3.90
CA GLU A 709 5.99 -73.00 -4.20
C GLU A 709 4.86 -72.18 -4.88
N LYS A 710 4.22 -72.81 -5.87
CA LYS A 710 3.01 -72.36 -6.59
C LYS A 710 1.78 -72.80 -5.81
N VAL A 711 0.71 -71.99 -5.76
CA VAL A 711 -0.67 -72.51 -5.93
C VAL A 711 -1.56 -71.44 -6.59
N SER A 712 -2.05 -71.81 -7.77
CA SER A 712 -3.17 -71.24 -8.51
C SER A 712 -4.51 -71.57 -7.85
N TYR A 713 -5.52 -70.68 -7.89
CA TYR A 713 -6.91 -71.12 -8.05
C TYR A 713 -7.79 -70.06 -8.73
N THR A 714 -8.39 -70.51 -9.82
CA THR A 714 -9.53 -69.97 -10.57
C THR A 714 -10.83 -70.05 -9.75
N GLY A 715 -11.77 -69.12 -9.94
CA GLY A 715 -13.11 -69.28 -9.36
C GLY A 715 -14.12 -68.26 -9.84
N ASN A 716 -15.14 -68.76 -10.54
CA ASN A 716 -16.15 -68.04 -11.32
C ASN A 716 -17.25 -67.32 -10.50
N LYS A 717 -17.76 -66.26 -11.11
CA LYS A 717 -19.15 -65.77 -11.20
C LYS A 717 -20.22 -66.48 -10.33
N SER A 718 -21.05 -65.66 -9.67
CA SER A 718 -22.49 -65.89 -9.63
C SER A 718 -23.28 -64.58 -9.53
N GLN A 719 -24.25 -64.46 -10.43
CA GLN A 719 -25.26 -63.42 -10.50
C GLN A 719 -26.31 -63.64 -9.41
N VAL A 720 -26.78 -62.57 -8.77
CA VAL A 720 -28.15 -62.52 -8.24
C VAL A 720 -28.77 -61.16 -8.57
N LYS A 721 -29.78 -61.22 -9.45
CA LYS A 721 -30.74 -60.16 -9.74
C LYS A 721 -31.65 -59.96 -8.52
N THR A 722 -31.90 -58.72 -8.12
CA THR A 722 -33.22 -58.33 -7.63
C THR A 722 -33.59 -56.92 -8.13
N ARG A 723 -34.78 -56.85 -8.72
CA ARG A 723 -35.47 -55.66 -9.23
C ARG A 723 -36.01 -54.83 -8.07
N LYS A 724 -35.98 -53.50 -8.18
CA LYS A 724 -37.16 -52.64 -7.93
C LYS A 724 -36.99 -51.20 -8.49
N LYS A 725 -37.74 -50.97 -9.58
CA LYS A 725 -38.52 -49.80 -10.02
C LYS A 725 -38.13 -48.38 -9.55
N GLU A 726 -37.69 -47.60 -10.55
CA GLU A 726 -38.28 -46.34 -11.05
C GLU A 726 -38.93 -45.35 -10.05
N ALA A 727 -38.34 -44.16 -9.97
CA ALA A 727 -39.07 -42.89 -10.13
C ALA A 727 -38.18 -41.90 -10.91
N THR A 728 -38.73 -41.41 -12.01
CA THR A 728 -38.12 -40.52 -13.00
C THR A 728 -38.25 -39.06 -12.58
N GLU A 729 -37.14 -38.32 -12.54
CA GLU A 729 -37.17 -36.86 -12.66
C GLU A 729 -36.12 -36.42 -13.70
N LYS A 730 -36.62 -36.09 -14.89
CA LYS A 730 -35.83 -35.56 -16.00
C LYS A 730 -35.57 -34.07 -15.73
N SER A 731 -34.39 -33.75 -15.19
CA SER A 731 -33.85 -32.39 -15.24
C SER A 731 -33.02 -32.21 -16.51
N SER A 732 -33.48 -31.33 -17.39
CA SER A 732 -32.87 -30.97 -18.68
C SER A 732 -31.59 -30.14 -18.47
N LYS A 733 -30.47 -30.82 -18.20
CA LYS A 733 -29.15 -30.15 -18.30
C LYS A 733 -28.79 -29.95 -19.77
N SER A 734 -28.50 -28.69 -20.12
CA SER A 734 -28.07 -28.23 -21.44
C SER A 734 -26.89 -29.06 -21.99
N PRO A 735 -26.81 -29.30 -23.31
CA PRO A 735 -25.70 -30.03 -23.94
C PRO A 735 -24.32 -29.43 -23.61
N ILE A 736 -24.25 -28.14 -23.32
CA ILE A 736 -23.02 -27.45 -22.89
C ILE A 736 -22.58 -27.92 -21.49
N THR A 737 -23.53 -28.12 -20.58
CA THR A 737 -23.25 -28.60 -19.21
C THR A 737 -22.71 -30.03 -19.23
N ARG A 738 -23.14 -30.87 -20.18
CA ARG A 738 -22.58 -32.22 -20.37
C ARG A 738 -21.16 -32.19 -20.93
N GLN A 739 -20.84 -31.26 -21.83
CA GLN A 739 -19.47 -31.12 -22.35
C GLN A 739 -18.50 -30.59 -21.28
N ILE A 740 -18.97 -29.68 -20.42
CA ILE A 740 -18.17 -29.17 -19.30
C ILE A 740 -17.91 -30.27 -18.28
N LEU A 741 -18.95 -31.00 -17.84
CA LEU A 741 -18.77 -32.10 -16.88
C LEU A 741 -17.82 -33.19 -17.40
N LYS A 742 -17.90 -33.54 -18.69
CA LYS A 742 -17.02 -34.53 -19.32
C LYS A 742 -15.57 -34.04 -19.47
N LYS A 743 -15.33 -32.73 -19.45
CA LYS A 743 -13.98 -32.13 -19.52
C LYS A 743 -13.29 -32.09 -18.14
N TYR A 744 -14.06 -32.13 -17.06
CA TYR A 744 -13.55 -32.01 -15.68
C TYR A 744 -13.72 -33.29 -14.84
N GLU A 745 -14.18 -34.39 -15.43
CA GLU A 745 -14.40 -35.67 -14.75
C GLU A 745 -13.08 -36.28 -14.21
N GLY A 746 -11.95 -36.01 -14.87
CA GLY A 746 -10.62 -36.42 -14.38
C GLY A 746 -10.02 -35.52 -13.29
N LEU A 747 -10.63 -34.38 -12.97
CA LEU A 747 -10.19 -33.44 -11.92
C LEU A 747 -10.99 -33.57 -10.62
N LEU A 748 -12.01 -34.43 -10.61
CA LEU A 748 -12.82 -34.73 -9.42
C LEU A 748 -12.43 -36.05 -8.75
N GLU A 749 -11.50 -36.81 -9.34
CA GLU A 749 -10.95 -38.05 -8.79
C GLU A 749 -9.51 -37.89 -8.23
N GLU A 750 -8.91 -36.69 -8.35
CA GLU A 750 -7.74 -36.23 -7.57
C GLU A 750 -8.20 -35.28 -6.46
#